data_AF-A0A9P6RPD1-F1
#
_entry.id   AF-A0A9P6RPD1-F1
#
_cell.length_a   1.000
_cell.length_b   1.000
_cell.length_c   1.000
_cell.angle_alpha   90.00
_cell.angle_beta   90.00
_cell.angle_gamma   90.00
#
_symmetry.space_group_name_H-M   'P 1'
#
loop_
_entity.id
_entity.type
_entity.pdbx_description
1 polymer ?
#
loop_
_entity_poly.entity_id
_entity_poly.type
_entity_poly.pdbx_seq_one_letter_code
_entity_poly.pdbx_strand_id
1 'polypeptide(L)'
;MTPPSLSPSTDGNQSQVAPLEELVKRLLPEAYHTHFQFTLLPGLTTNSATNIYDTFRLFNSNSSNKNPGGIGAEKGTVAIEGVTLSALGAGLNHYLKHVCEIEMTWSGDRFDQLPAVPPLIPAEAGIDGVVRASFVPWRYYMNVVTFGYSFAFWDWNRWQRELDWMMLNGINMALAMVGQEHVVRKFYENQGLSREDIRDFLGGPAFMPWQRMGNIQGAWSLQENTTFNDDWIGSQWALQGQIMRRMQAFNITPIMPSFQGFVPQKLPEKYPDSSFVYASDWNEMGKFSKVTTVLPTEPLFTTLSRQFIRLQRAMYKDEGIDLDIGDAQNYYLLDLYNEMQPSCTDPECLQAISAGVMKAMQAADPKSVWTMQGWFLIHDNPWQPPQKKAFFDGIKEVNGGRDAFVIDLYSDVVPVWDQTDGFFGTDWGWSMLNNFGGGQGLYGTLPTLLTEPFRAYQQPARSMRGIGITMEGINNNEYLYQLVLDLPWQSIEATLPSTFNTPAAKNGAYTLNQQGLEGQTHLEEYIKRRYGPLQTTSGMLEAWTTLSHTVWDCRTKQDSQSKTYLDNSPALDMVKGGFMRTVMWYDQPKVVDAWRQLVDATETEESKKRRRRHSVIQDSVEAVILAANGHASEIPSLPSSKWSSFSDWLKDACEHTLGRFETFNGDGCGRRRNAVEPRAEPDSTLPKESELPLKVSSFQYDLVDVTREVLAGVVLPGLHRELIEAYTAKDLDRTHTWGQVVLDLILDIDRILSTHTHFMVGPWIHDARVSARIATDNSSASSLTASSPTSMNHYRDYLEYSARNQITWWGPHGQGTLANYGSKGWGGLVKEFYFPRWRIFVDHLVAAVETGTALNQTAYLAESLIDETSWVSETTCLGGCFVDSSVATTSTRDPAAAAVAATKKYPVEVVEDTVLVAQDLVDRWGIIALRLAGDAQPVNNGM
;
A
#
# COMPACT_ATOMS: atom_id res chain seq x y z
N MET A 1 9.23 10.94 25.65
CA MET A 1 8.02 10.11 25.50
C MET A 1 8.33 8.62 25.71
N THR A 2 7.47 7.87 26.40
CA THR A 2 7.57 6.40 26.60
C THR A 2 6.20 5.73 26.46
N PRO A 3 6.12 4.46 26.00
CA PRO A 3 4.85 3.73 25.93
C PRO A 3 4.25 3.55 27.33
N PRO A 4 2.92 3.43 27.45
CA PRO A 4 2.26 3.17 28.72
C PRO A 4 2.74 1.83 29.31
N SER A 5 3.32 1.87 30.52
CA SER A 5 3.67 0.68 31.29
C SER A 5 2.48 0.22 32.12
N LEU A 6 2.08 -1.05 32.01
CA LEU A 6 1.06 -1.64 32.88
C LEU A 6 1.64 -1.85 34.29
N SER A 7 0.88 -1.50 35.33
CA SER A 7 1.26 -1.75 36.72
C SER A 7 0.90 -3.20 37.11
N PRO A 8 1.80 -3.93 37.81
CA PRO A 8 1.53 -5.30 38.22
C PRO A 8 0.62 -5.29 39.44
N SER A 9 -0.61 -5.79 39.31
CA SER A 9 -1.39 -6.25 40.46
C SER A 9 -1.23 -7.77 40.58
N THR A 10 -1.03 -8.25 41.81
CA THR A 10 -0.72 -9.66 42.13
C THR A 10 -1.84 -10.65 41.81
N ASP A 11 -3.05 -10.16 41.48
CA ASP A 11 -4.20 -10.96 41.03
C ASP A 11 -4.59 -10.71 39.54
N GLY A 12 -3.83 -9.87 38.80
CA GLY A 12 -4.27 -9.28 37.53
C GLY A 12 -3.47 -9.60 36.26
N ASN A 13 -2.36 -10.34 36.36
CA ASN A 13 -1.48 -10.60 35.20
C ASN A 13 -2.20 -11.40 34.09
N GLN A 14 -3.05 -12.36 34.47
CA GLN A 14 -3.81 -13.21 33.53
C GLN A 14 -4.87 -12.42 32.73
N SER A 15 -5.49 -11.40 33.34
CA SER A 15 -6.43 -10.52 32.63
C SER A 15 -5.73 -9.58 31.64
N GLN A 16 -4.48 -9.22 31.88
CA GLN A 16 -3.74 -8.26 31.04
C GLN A 16 -3.21 -8.89 29.76
N VAL A 17 -2.83 -10.17 29.77
CA VAL A 17 -2.31 -10.89 28.58
C VAL A 17 -3.40 -11.58 27.76
N ALA A 18 -4.63 -11.67 28.25
CA ALA A 18 -5.77 -12.28 27.55
C ALA A 18 -5.95 -11.84 26.09
N PRO A 19 -5.73 -10.57 25.70
CA PRO A 19 -5.78 -10.17 24.28
C PRO A 19 -4.82 -10.93 23.37
N LEU A 20 -3.62 -11.30 23.86
CA LEU A 20 -2.64 -12.12 23.12
C LEU A 20 -3.04 -13.60 23.09
N GLU A 21 -3.64 -14.12 24.16
CA GLU A 21 -4.20 -15.48 24.15
C GLU A 21 -5.33 -15.60 23.13
N GLU A 22 -6.19 -14.58 23.02
CA GLU A 22 -7.23 -14.52 21.99
C GLU A 22 -6.66 -14.32 20.58
N LEU A 23 -5.54 -13.60 20.44
CA LEU A 23 -4.79 -13.52 19.17
C LEU A 23 -4.30 -14.91 18.74
N VAL A 24 -3.69 -15.66 19.65
CA VAL A 24 -3.27 -17.05 19.42
C VAL A 24 -4.45 -17.92 18.99
N LYS A 25 -5.59 -17.82 19.67
CA LYS A 25 -6.79 -18.61 19.32
C LYS A 25 -7.36 -18.28 17.94
N ARG A 26 -7.28 -17.01 17.52
CA ARG A 26 -7.75 -16.57 16.20
C ARG A 26 -6.83 -17.03 15.08
N LEU A 27 -5.52 -16.95 15.28
CA LEU A 27 -4.54 -17.18 14.21
C LEU A 27 -4.06 -18.62 14.12
N LEU A 28 -3.91 -19.31 15.26
CA LEU A 28 -3.18 -20.58 15.34
C LEU A 28 -4.13 -21.77 15.58
N PRO A 29 -3.76 -22.98 15.11
CA PRO A 29 -4.51 -24.21 15.39
C PRO A 29 -4.64 -24.50 16.89
N GLU A 30 -5.65 -25.30 17.26
CA GLU A 30 -5.98 -25.63 18.65
C GLU A 30 -4.79 -26.14 19.47
N ALA A 31 -3.88 -26.90 18.85
CA ALA A 31 -2.68 -27.41 19.51
C ALA A 31 -1.75 -26.30 20.07
N TYR A 32 -1.81 -25.09 19.53
CA TYR A 32 -1.00 -23.94 19.98
C TYR A 32 -1.66 -23.13 21.09
N HIS A 33 -2.96 -23.33 21.36
CA HIS A 33 -3.73 -22.47 22.28
C HIS A 33 -3.22 -22.50 23.71
N THR A 34 -2.62 -23.61 24.13
CA THR A 34 -2.01 -23.78 25.46
C THR A 34 -0.48 -23.90 25.41
N HIS A 35 0.13 -23.73 24.24
CA HIS A 35 1.58 -23.88 24.05
C HIS A 35 2.37 -22.70 24.61
N PHE A 36 1.75 -21.52 24.69
CA PHE A 36 2.40 -20.29 25.12
C PHE A 36 2.00 -19.88 26.52
N GLN A 37 2.97 -19.41 27.30
CA GLN A 37 2.75 -18.76 28.59
C GLN A 37 3.26 -17.33 28.52
N PHE A 38 2.34 -16.38 28.47
CA PHE A 38 2.66 -14.95 28.42
C PHE A 38 2.81 -14.39 29.84
N THR A 39 3.84 -13.57 30.07
CA THR A 39 4.05 -12.90 31.36
C THR A 39 4.54 -11.47 31.15
N LEU A 40 3.80 -10.50 31.69
CA LEU A 40 4.31 -9.14 31.78
C LEU A 40 5.34 -9.05 32.91
N LEU A 41 6.55 -8.59 32.59
CA LEU A 41 7.66 -8.45 33.53
C LEU A 41 8.22 -7.01 33.47
N PRO A 42 7.63 -6.06 34.22
CA PRO A 42 8.16 -4.71 34.33
C PRO A 42 9.58 -4.75 34.92
N GLY A 43 10.58 -4.33 34.14
CA GLY A 43 12.00 -4.35 34.55
C GLY A 43 12.85 -5.43 33.86
N LEU A 44 12.31 -6.17 32.90
CA LEU A 44 13.13 -7.00 32.01
C LEU A 44 14.10 -6.11 31.22
N THR A 45 15.40 -6.29 31.45
CA THR A 45 16.47 -5.58 30.74
C THR A 45 17.49 -6.56 30.17
N THR A 46 18.21 -6.15 29.13
CA THR A 46 19.42 -6.85 28.71
C THR A 46 20.56 -6.52 29.68
N ASN A 47 21.48 -7.46 29.90
CA ASN A 47 22.61 -7.31 30.85
C ASN A 47 23.57 -6.14 30.52
N SER A 48 23.37 -5.41 29.42
CA SER A 48 24.33 -4.47 28.83
C SER A 48 23.81 -3.04 28.57
N ALA A 49 22.53 -2.69 28.83
CA ALA A 49 21.97 -1.45 28.26
C ALA A 49 21.36 -0.45 29.26
N THR A 50 21.62 0.85 29.02
CA THR A 50 21.07 2.01 29.75
C THR A 50 19.88 2.70 29.04
N ASN A 51 19.54 2.33 27.79
CA ASN A 51 18.56 3.03 26.93
C ASN A 51 17.58 2.10 26.15
N ILE A 52 17.19 0.96 26.72
CA ILE A 52 16.23 0.03 26.10
C ILE A 52 14.79 0.32 26.58
N TYR A 53 13.81 0.20 25.69
CA TYR A 53 12.39 0.51 26.00
C TYR A 53 11.55 -0.77 26.13
N ASP A 54 11.12 -1.35 25.01
CA ASP A 54 10.36 -2.60 24.99
C ASP A 54 11.34 -3.78 24.88
N THR A 55 11.20 -4.78 25.75
CA THR A 55 12.06 -5.97 25.76
C THR A 55 11.20 -7.22 25.87
N PHE A 56 11.56 -8.28 25.14
CA PHE A 56 10.98 -9.61 25.31
C PHE A 56 12.05 -10.67 25.52
N ARG A 57 11.66 -11.76 26.16
CA ARG A 57 12.44 -12.98 26.35
C ARG A 57 11.55 -14.18 26.04
N LEU A 58 12.06 -15.15 25.28
CA LEU A 58 11.40 -16.42 25.02
C LEU A 58 12.31 -17.60 25.38
N PHE A 59 11.76 -18.64 26.01
CA PHE A 59 12.50 -19.84 26.41
C PHE A 59 11.55 -21.04 26.60
N ASN A 60 12.11 -22.25 26.56
CA ASN A 60 11.35 -23.46 26.87
C ASN A 60 11.12 -23.59 28.37
N SER A 61 9.89 -23.90 28.76
CA SER A 61 9.51 -24.14 30.14
C SER A 61 10.06 -25.48 30.65
N ASN A 62 11.02 -25.43 31.57
CA ASN A 62 11.58 -26.60 32.27
C ASN A 62 11.23 -26.58 33.77
N SER A 63 10.93 -27.73 34.37
CA SER A 63 10.54 -27.88 35.78
C SER A 63 11.59 -27.39 36.82
N SER A 64 12.78 -27.01 36.38
CA SER A 64 13.87 -26.46 37.21
C SER A 64 13.90 -24.93 37.29
N ASN A 65 13.26 -24.21 36.36
CA ASN A 65 13.24 -22.75 36.34
C ASN A 65 12.12 -22.25 37.28
N LYS A 66 12.40 -22.29 38.59
CA LYS A 66 11.53 -21.65 39.60
C LYS A 66 11.66 -20.13 39.45
N ASN A 67 10.65 -19.50 38.88
CA ASN A 67 10.49 -18.04 38.93
C ASN A 67 10.52 -17.55 40.39
N PRO A 68 11.23 -16.45 40.70
CA PRO A 68 11.03 -15.72 41.94
C PRO A 68 9.69 -14.96 41.82
N GLY A 69 8.57 -15.67 42.02
CA GLY A 69 7.23 -15.08 41.86
C GLY A 69 6.07 -16.08 41.70
N GLY A 70 6.34 -17.35 41.38
CA GLY A 70 5.37 -18.45 41.54
C GLY A 70 4.16 -18.47 40.60
N ILE A 71 4.36 -18.96 39.37
CA ILE A 71 3.48 -19.94 38.71
C ILE A 71 4.45 -20.91 38.01
N GLY A 72 4.37 -22.21 38.31
CA GLY A 72 5.25 -23.21 37.70
C GLY A 72 4.80 -23.50 36.27
N ALA A 73 5.68 -23.30 35.30
CA ALA A 73 5.38 -23.58 33.91
C ALA A 73 5.28 -25.10 33.63
N GLU A 74 4.24 -25.52 32.92
CA GLU A 74 4.10 -26.92 32.46
C GLU A 74 5.25 -27.32 31.52
N LYS A 75 5.78 -28.54 31.70
CA LYS A 75 6.88 -29.05 30.89
C LYS A 75 6.43 -29.22 29.44
N GLY A 76 7.13 -28.60 28.49
CA GLY A 76 6.83 -28.71 27.06
C GLY A 76 6.07 -27.52 26.46
N THR A 77 5.98 -26.39 27.16
CA THR A 77 5.47 -25.12 26.63
C THR A 77 6.59 -24.11 26.39
N VAL A 78 6.27 -23.02 25.69
CA VAL A 78 7.15 -21.86 25.48
C VAL A 78 6.69 -20.69 26.36
N ALA A 79 7.59 -20.20 27.22
CA ALA A 79 7.37 -18.99 28.01
C ALA A 79 7.80 -17.77 27.19
N ILE A 80 6.94 -16.74 27.15
CA ILE A 80 7.21 -15.43 26.52
C ILE A 80 7.01 -14.36 27.59
N GLU A 81 8.11 -13.75 28.02
CA GLU A 81 8.14 -12.66 28.99
C GLU A 81 8.38 -11.34 28.26
N GLY A 82 7.74 -10.25 28.69
CA GLY A 82 7.90 -8.95 28.03
C GLY A 82 7.51 -7.77 28.89
N VAL A 83 8.09 -6.60 28.60
CA VAL A 83 7.82 -5.36 29.36
C VAL A 83 6.44 -4.79 29.03
N THR A 84 5.95 -5.03 27.82
CA THR A 84 4.67 -4.53 27.29
C THR A 84 3.99 -5.59 26.42
N LEU A 85 2.70 -5.39 26.11
CA LEU A 85 1.96 -6.30 25.22
C LEU A 85 2.54 -6.35 23.80
N SER A 86 3.02 -5.22 23.27
CA SER A 86 3.69 -5.19 21.97
C SER A 86 5.01 -5.96 21.98
N ALA A 87 5.75 -5.97 23.10
CA ALA A 87 6.94 -6.80 23.26
C ALA A 87 6.59 -8.30 23.28
N LEU A 88 5.52 -8.68 23.99
CA LEU A 88 5.03 -10.06 23.98
C LEU A 88 4.55 -10.50 22.59
N GLY A 89 3.84 -9.62 21.86
CA GLY A 89 3.44 -9.84 20.48
C GLY A 89 4.62 -10.02 19.53
N ALA A 90 5.65 -9.18 19.67
CA ALA A 90 6.91 -9.33 18.94
C ALA A 90 7.64 -10.63 19.30
N GLY A 91 7.60 -11.07 20.57
CA GLY A 91 8.14 -12.35 21.01
C GLY A 91 7.40 -13.56 20.42
N LEU A 92 6.06 -13.48 20.33
CA LEU A 92 5.25 -14.48 19.63
C LEU A 92 5.61 -14.53 18.14
N ASN A 93 5.71 -13.37 17.49
CA ASN A 93 6.10 -13.30 16.08
C ASN A 93 7.53 -13.82 15.86
N HIS A 94 8.46 -13.55 16.77
CA HIS A 94 9.80 -14.11 16.72
C HIS A 94 9.77 -15.64 16.76
N TYR A 95 8.96 -16.25 17.63
CA TYR A 95 8.75 -17.69 17.64
C TYR A 95 8.18 -18.19 16.31
N LEU A 96 7.13 -17.55 15.79
CA LEU A 96 6.51 -17.93 14.51
C LEU A 96 7.52 -17.87 13.36
N LYS A 97 8.32 -16.80 13.30
CA LYS A 97 9.32 -16.58 12.25
C LYS A 97 10.49 -17.55 12.33
N HIS A 98 11.08 -17.74 13.51
CA HIS A 98 12.37 -18.43 13.64
C HIS A 98 12.25 -19.88 14.10
N VAL A 99 11.12 -20.30 14.68
CA VAL A 99 10.88 -21.68 15.12
C VAL A 99 9.88 -22.39 14.20
N CYS A 100 8.78 -21.72 13.84
CA CYS A 100 7.77 -22.29 12.93
C CYS A 100 8.02 -21.98 11.46
N GLU A 101 8.97 -21.09 11.15
CA GLU A 101 9.27 -20.62 9.80
C GLU A 101 8.02 -20.14 9.04
N ILE A 102 7.15 -19.35 9.69
CA ILE A 102 5.91 -18.78 9.14
C ILE A 102 5.80 -17.30 9.52
N GLU A 103 5.20 -16.51 8.64
CA GLU A 103 4.95 -15.08 8.85
C GLU A 103 3.57 -14.68 8.32
N MET A 104 2.96 -13.69 8.98
CA MET A 104 1.73 -13.06 8.53
C MET A 104 2.06 -11.87 7.61
N THR A 105 1.67 -11.93 6.34
CA THR A 105 1.86 -10.81 5.39
C THR A 105 0.50 -10.32 4.86
N TRP A 106 0.44 -9.28 4.02
CA TRP A 106 -0.86 -8.85 3.46
C TRP A 106 -1.29 -9.77 2.32
N SER A 107 -0.37 -10.20 1.47
CA SER A 107 -0.59 -11.07 0.31
C SER A 107 -0.91 -12.53 0.64
N GLY A 108 -0.68 -12.94 1.88
CA GLY A 108 -1.01 -14.28 2.36
C GLY A 108 -0.20 -14.69 3.59
N ASP A 109 -0.58 -15.81 4.17
CA ASP A 109 0.15 -16.48 5.23
C ASP A 109 0.01 -18.01 5.07
N ARG A 110 0.75 -18.76 5.88
CA ARG A 110 0.80 -20.23 5.83
C ARG A 110 0.48 -20.85 7.18
N PHE A 111 -0.38 -20.21 7.98
CA PHE A 111 -0.73 -20.72 9.31
C PHE A 111 -1.38 -22.11 9.27
N ASP A 112 -1.99 -22.48 8.15
CA ASP A 112 -2.52 -23.83 7.86
C ASP A 112 -1.42 -24.91 7.72
N GLN A 113 -0.17 -24.52 7.50
CA GLN A 113 0.99 -25.40 7.37
C GLN A 113 1.81 -25.54 8.67
N LEU A 114 1.32 -24.97 9.78
CA LEU A 114 1.96 -25.13 11.09
C LEU A 114 2.08 -26.61 11.48
N PRO A 115 3.19 -27.03 12.09
CA PRO A 115 3.31 -28.39 12.62
C PRO A 115 2.15 -28.75 13.55
N ALA A 116 1.60 -29.95 13.39
CA ALA A 116 0.48 -30.43 14.21
C ALA A 116 0.84 -30.51 15.71
N VAL A 117 2.12 -30.72 16.02
CA VAL A 117 2.68 -30.62 17.37
C VAL A 117 3.55 -29.36 17.41
N PRO A 118 3.23 -28.35 18.23
CA PRO A 118 4.03 -27.15 18.35
C PRO A 118 5.49 -27.45 18.73
N PRO A 119 6.47 -26.97 17.95
CA PRO A 119 7.88 -27.19 18.28
C PRO A 119 8.30 -26.45 19.55
N LEU A 120 9.31 -26.98 20.23
CA LEU A 120 10.05 -26.25 21.26
C LEU A 120 11.17 -25.45 20.60
N ILE A 121 11.63 -24.39 21.29
CA ILE A 121 12.77 -23.60 20.85
C ILE A 121 14.02 -24.49 20.83
N PRO A 122 14.78 -24.57 19.73
CA PRO A 122 16.01 -25.35 19.68
C PRO A 122 17.01 -24.85 20.74
N ALA A 123 17.71 -25.77 21.41
CA ALA A 123 18.79 -25.39 22.33
C ALA A 123 19.99 -24.89 21.52
N GLU A 124 20.16 -23.57 21.42
CA GLU A 124 21.39 -22.97 20.91
C GLU A 124 22.51 -23.16 21.95
N ALA A 125 23.74 -23.39 21.48
CA ALA A 125 24.88 -23.76 22.31
C ALA A 125 25.12 -22.82 23.50
N GLY A 126 24.53 -23.13 24.65
CA GLY A 126 24.78 -22.48 25.93
C GLY A 126 23.85 -21.33 26.34
N ILE A 127 22.75 -21.04 25.63
CA ILE A 127 21.82 -19.95 25.98
C ILE A 127 20.42 -20.50 26.31
N ASP A 128 19.92 -20.17 27.51
CA ASP A 128 18.57 -20.54 27.99
C ASP A 128 17.53 -19.52 27.49
N GLY A 129 17.31 -19.49 26.17
CA GLY A 129 16.32 -18.66 25.48
C GLY A 129 16.86 -17.50 24.64
N VAL A 130 15.95 -16.74 24.00
CA VAL A 130 16.26 -15.55 23.19
C VAL A 130 15.77 -14.30 23.90
N VAL A 131 16.60 -13.25 23.97
CA VAL A 131 16.22 -11.91 24.47
C VAL A 131 16.41 -10.89 23.35
N ARG A 132 15.43 -10.00 23.16
CA ARG A 132 15.50 -8.88 22.20
C ARG A 132 14.91 -7.63 22.84
N ALA A 133 15.46 -6.47 22.48
CA ALA A 133 15.04 -5.18 23.01
C ALA A 133 14.96 -4.15 21.89
N SER A 134 13.87 -3.38 21.88
CA SER A 134 13.66 -2.25 21.00
C SER A 134 14.50 -1.05 21.43
N PHE A 135 15.25 -0.47 20.48
CA PHE A 135 16.05 0.73 20.73
C PHE A 135 15.25 2.03 20.68
N VAL A 136 14.05 2.03 20.10
CA VAL A 136 13.09 3.14 20.16
C VAL A 136 11.86 2.79 21.00
N PRO A 137 11.24 3.78 21.66
CA PRO A 137 9.98 3.56 22.35
C PRO A 137 8.81 3.34 21.40
N TRP A 138 8.76 4.02 20.26
CA TRP A 138 7.62 3.99 19.35
C TRP A 138 7.92 3.22 18.06
N ARG A 139 7.07 2.25 17.73
CA ARG A 139 6.96 1.69 16.38
C ARG A 139 5.59 2.10 15.84
N TYR A 140 5.59 2.99 14.85
CA TYR A 140 4.36 3.63 14.37
C TYR A 140 3.97 3.24 12.96
N TYR A 141 2.68 3.36 12.70
CA TYR A 141 2.00 3.10 11.43
C TYR A 141 0.77 4.03 11.44
N MET A 142 0.50 4.91 10.49
CA MET A 142 0.55 4.76 9.03
C MET A 142 0.67 6.15 8.38
N ASN A 143 0.54 6.26 7.06
CA ASN A 143 0.25 7.54 6.41
C ASN A 143 -1.23 7.92 6.59
N VAL A 144 -1.53 9.21 6.50
CA VAL A 144 -2.92 9.67 6.46
C VAL A 144 -3.62 9.25 5.17
N VAL A 145 -2.93 9.23 4.03
CA VAL A 145 -3.54 8.89 2.74
C VAL A 145 -3.74 7.38 2.53
N THR A 146 -3.14 6.53 3.37
CA THR A 146 -3.42 5.07 3.35
C THR A 146 -4.90 4.78 3.63
N PHE A 147 -5.56 5.66 4.39
CA PHE A 147 -7.01 5.60 4.63
C PHE A 147 -7.85 5.82 3.36
N GLY A 148 -7.27 6.44 2.33
CA GLY A 148 -7.88 6.58 1.02
C GLY A 148 -7.49 5.41 0.12
N TYR A 149 -6.20 5.27 -0.19
CA TYR A 149 -5.72 4.34 -1.22
C TYR A 149 -5.81 2.86 -0.84
N SER A 150 -6.08 2.53 0.43
CA SER A 150 -6.16 1.14 0.88
C SER A 150 -7.35 0.88 1.80
N PHE A 151 -7.63 1.74 2.79
CA PHE A 151 -8.59 1.40 3.84
C PHE A 151 -10.01 1.91 3.61
N ALA A 152 -10.25 2.70 2.56
CA ALA A 152 -11.50 3.45 2.36
C ALA A 152 -12.77 2.58 2.47
N PHE A 153 -12.64 1.30 2.12
CA PHE A 153 -13.76 0.36 2.03
C PHE A 153 -13.60 -0.88 2.92
N TRP A 154 -12.65 -0.88 3.86
CA TRP A 154 -12.42 -2.01 4.74
C TRP A 154 -13.57 -2.24 5.72
N ASP A 155 -13.87 -3.51 5.97
CA ASP A 155 -14.76 -3.93 7.04
C ASP A 155 -13.96 -4.28 8.32
N TRP A 156 -14.68 -4.73 9.35
CA TRP A 156 -14.06 -5.16 10.60
C TRP A 156 -13.14 -6.36 10.42
N ASN A 157 -13.45 -7.33 9.55
CA ASN A 157 -12.62 -8.52 9.39
C ASN A 157 -11.24 -8.14 8.87
N ARG A 158 -11.18 -7.23 7.88
CA ARG A 158 -9.91 -6.73 7.37
C ARG A 158 -9.14 -5.90 8.41
N TRP A 159 -9.82 -5.04 9.18
CA TRP A 159 -9.21 -4.27 10.28
C TRP A 159 -8.72 -5.14 11.44
N GLN A 160 -9.47 -6.18 11.80
CA GLN A 160 -9.08 -7.16 12.82
C GLN A 160 -7.77 -7.84 12.42
N ARG A 161 -7.67 -8.26 11.15
CA ARG A 161 -6.46 -8.84 10.60
C ARG A 161 -5.28 -7.85 10.61
N GLU A 162 -5.51 -6.58 10.29
CA GLU A 162 -4.47 -5.55 10.33
C GLU A 162 -3.96 -5.30 11.76
N LEU A 163 -4.85 -5.22 12.74
CA LEU A 163 -4.49 -5.01 14.15
C LEU A 163 -3.74 -6.23 14.72
N ASP A 164 -4.09 -7.43 14.29
CA ASP A 164 -3.38 -8.66 14.63
C ASP A 164 -1.96 -8.66 14.02
N TRP A 165 -1.81 -8.25 12.76
CA TRP A 165 -0.52 -8.05 12.10
C TRP A 165 0.33 -6.96 12.78
N MET A 166 -0.27 -5.85 13.17
CA MET A 166 0.38 -4.77 13.91
C MET A 166 0.96 -5.28 15.23
N MET A 167 0.18 -6.10 15.96
CA MET A 167 0.60 -6.65 17.24
C MET A 167 1.76 -7.63 17.11
N LEU A 168 1.73 -8.51 16.10
CA LEU A 168 2.85 -9.40 15.79
C LEU A 168 4.12 -8.62 15.40
N ASN A 169 3.99 -7.52 14.68
CA ASN A 169 5.13 -6.68 14.29
C ASN A 169 5.58 -5.69 15.39
N GLY A 170 4.99 -5.77 16.58
CA GLY A 170 5.37 -4.93 17.71
C GLY A 170 5.06 -3.45 17.52
N ILE A 171 4.14 -3.10 16.62
CA ILE A 171 3.60 -1.75 16.44
C ILE A 171 2.82 -1.39 17.70
N ASN A 172 3.13 -0.23 18.28
CA ASN A 172 2.55 0.22 19.55
C ASN A 172 1.99 1.65 19.48
N MET A 173 2.02 2.28 18.31
CA MET A 173 1.41 3.58 18.06
C MET A 173 0.81 3.60 16.66
N ALA A 174 -0.44 4.05 16.50
CA ALA A 174 -1.03 4.11 15.17
C ALA A 174 -2.10 5.18 14.94
N LEU A 175 -2.23 5.64 13.70
CA LEU A 175 -3.29 6.56 13.29
C LEU A 175 -4.68 5.91 13.46
N ALA A 176 -5.62 6.64 14.05
CA ALA A 176 -6.97 6.16 14.33
C ALA A 176 -8.02 7.14 13.76
N MET A 177 -8.22 7.10 12.43
CA MET A 177 -8.98 8.12 11.69
C MET A 177 -10.28 7.61 11.03
N VAL A 178 -10.65 6.34 11.19
CA VAL A 178 -11.91 5.83 10.62
C VAL A 178 -13.08 6.57 11.25
N GLY A 179 -14.06 6.97 10.44
CA GLY A 179 -15.27 7.66 10.93
C GLY A 179 -15.05 9.06 11.51
N GLN A 180 -13.89 9.70 11.28
CA GLN A 180 -13.62 11.07 11.74
C GLN A 180 -14.72 12.07 11.32
N GLU A 181 -15.32 11.86 10.15
CA GLU A 181 -16.38 12.69 9.60
C GLU A 181 -17.62 12.73 10.50
N HIS A 182 -17.84 11.68 11.31
CA HIS A 182 -18.92 11.66 12.29
C HIS A 182 -18.70 12.71 13.37
N VAL A 183 -17.48 12.77 13.91
CA VAL A 183 -17.07 13.74 14.93
C VAL A 183 -17.09 15.15 14.34
N VAL A 184 -16.56 15.33 13.13
CA VAL A 184 -16.54 16.61 12.41
C VAL A 184 -17.96 17.14 12.15
N ARG A 185 -18.87 16.28 11.66
CA ARG A 185 -20.29 16.64 11.47
C ARG A 185 -20.93 17.08 12.78
N LYS A 186 -20.78 16.27 13.84
CA LYS A 186 -21.33 16.59 15.17
C LYS A 186 -20.76 17.88 15.74
N PHE A 187 -19.47 18.11 15.53
CA PHE A 187 -18.79 19.32 15.97
C PHE A 187 -19.39 20.58 15.34
N TYR A 188 -19.61 20.60 14.02
CA TYR A 188 -20.18 21.76 13.35
C TYR A 188 -21.69 21.90 13.54
N GLU A 189 -22.44 20.79 13.71
CA GLU A 189 -23.83 20.82 14.18
C GLU A 189 -23.91 21.57 15.53
N ASN A 190 -22.96 21.32 16.44
CA ASN A 190 -22.88 22.03 17.74
C ASN A 190 -22.49 23.51 17.61
N GLN A 191 -21.86 23.92 16.49
CA GLN A 191 -21.63 25.34 16.17
C GLN A 191 -22.84 26.00 15.48
N GLY A 192 -23.94 25.26 15.29
CA GLY A 192 -25.19 25.76 14.71
C GLY A 192 -25.23 25.74 13.19
N LEU A 193 -24.39 24.94 12.52
CA LEU A 193 -24.50 24.64 11.10
C LEU A 193 -25.49 23.51 10.85
N SER A 194 -26.23 23.59 9.74
CA SER A 194 -27.06 22.49 9.27
C SER A 194 -26.22 21.43 8.54
N ARG A 195 -26.78 20.24 8.31
CA ARG A 195 -26.09 19.22 7.50
C ARG A 195 -25.85 19.67 6.06
N GLU A 196 -26.74 20.50 5.51
CA GLU A 196 -26.56 21.09 4.20
C GLU A 196 -25.34 22.03 4.15
N ASP A 197 -25.15 22.85 5.20
CA ASP A 197 -23.98 23.73 5.33
C ASP A 197 -22.66 22.97 5.43
N ILE A 198 -22.69 21.73 5.92
CA ILE A 198 -21.52 20.86 6.12
C ILE A 198 -21.26 19.97 4.91
N ARG A 199 -22.28 19.62 4.13
CA ARG A 199 -22.21 18.60 3.06
C ARG A 199 -21.06 18.83 2.11
N ASP A 200 -20.91 20.07 1.62
CA ASP A 200 -19.91 20.41 0.61
C ASP A 200 -18.53 20.68 1.21
N PHE A 201 -18.38 20.56 2.54
CA PHE A 201 -17.08 20.54 3.21
C PHE A 201 -16.48 19.13 3.28
N LEU A 202 -17.31 18.09 3.33
CA LEU A 202 -16.85 16.69 3.46
C LEU A 202 -16.49 16.10 2.09
N GLY A 203 -15.31 15.48 2.02
CA GLY A 203 -14.79 14.81 0.83
C GLY A 203 -15.51 13.50 0.50
N GLY A 204 -15.26 12.97 -0.70
CA GLY A 204 -15.73 11.63 -1.05
C GLY A 204 -14.98 10.53 -0.27
N PRO A 205 -15.58 9.36 -0.02
CA PRO A 205 -15.04 8.32 0.86
C PRO A 205 -13.58 7.93 0.59
N ALA A 206 -13.19 7.75 -0.68
CA ALA A 206 -11.82 7.43 -1.06
C ALA A 206 -10.86 8.64 -1.01
N PHE A 207 -11.39 9.85 -0.79
CA PHE A 207 -10.68 11.14 -0.85
C PHE A 207 -10.66 11.90 0.47
N MET A 208 -11.31 11.40 1.52
CA MET A 208 -11.36 12.02 2.84
C MET A 208 -9.98 12.39 3.42
N PRO A 209 -8.89 11.62 3.21
CA PRO A 209 -7.57 12.05 3.69
C PRO A 209 -7.15 13.45 3.22
N TRP A 210 -7.33 13.78 1.94
CA TRP A 210 -6.98 15.11 1.42
C TRP A 210 -7.94 16.20 1.91
N GLN A 211 -9.20 15.85 2.19
CA GLN A 211 -10.13 16.79 2.80
C GLN A 211 -9.74 17.10 4.25
N ARG A 212 -9.36 16.08 5.02
CA ARG A 212 -8.90 16.23 6.42
C ARG A 212 -7.66 17.10 6.51
N MET A 213 -6.77 17.01 5.53
CA MET A 213 -5.57 17.85 5.40
C MET A 213 -5.85 19.24 4.82
N GLY A 214 -7.09 19.57 4.45
CA GLY A 214 -7.47 20.88 3.91
C GLY A 214 -7.11 21.11 2.45
N ASN A 215 -6.58 20.11 1.75
CA ASN A 215 -6.21 20.22 0.33
C ASN A 215 -7.44 20.38 -0.57
N ILE A 216 -8.52 19.69 -0.21
CA ILE A 216 -9.74 19.62 -1.03
C ILE A 216 -11.03 19.87 -0.22
N GLN A 217 -12.07 20.36 -0.90
CA GLN A 217 -13.44 20.48 -0.36
C GLN A 217 -14.49 20.31 -1.46
N GLY A 218 -15.61 19.66 -1.11
CA GLY A 218 -16.69 19.26 -2.01
C GLY A 218 -16.90 17.75 -1.94
N ALA A 219 -17.95 17.23 -2.57
CA ALA A 219 -18.35 15.82 -2.40
C ALA A 219 -17.57 14.80 -3.27
N TRP A 220 -16.62 15.25 -4.11
CA TRP A 220 -15.84 14.41 -5.05
C TRP A 220 -16.77 13.49 -5.85
N SER A 221 -17.83 14.07 -6.41
CA SER A 221 -18.91 13.36 -7.12
C SER A 221 -19.27 14.07 -8.42
N LEU A 222 -19.72 13.32 -9.42
CA LEU A 222 -20.47 13.85 -10.56
C LEU A 222 -21.95 14.12 -10.22
N GLN A 223 -22.46 13.54 -9.14
CA GLN A 223 -23.86 13.67 -8.74
C GLN A 223 -24.04 14.82 -7.75
N GLU A 224 -25.08 15.63 -7.95
CA GLU A 224 -25.42 16.77 -7.08
C GLU A 224 -26.02 16.34 -5.73
N ASN A 225 -26.54 15.11 -5.63
CA ASN A 225 -27.18 14.60 -4.42
C ASN A 225 -26.29 13.59 -3.67
N THR A 226 -25.46 14.10 -2.74
CA THR A 226 -24.66 13.28 -1.82
C THR A 226 -25.26 13.19 -0.41
N THR A 227 -26.57 13.42 -0.28
CA THR A 227 -27.33 13.42 0.99
C THR A 227 -27.23 12.10 1.77
N PHE A 228 -26.76 11.02 1.13
CA PHE A 228 -26.62 9.68 1.69
C PHE A 228 -25.35 9.40 2.50
N ASN A 229 -24.55 10.45 2.76
CA ASN A 229 -23.32 10.36 3.54
C ASN A 229 -23.58 9.94 5.01
N ASP A 230 -24.78 10.19 5.55
CA ASP A 230 -24.99 10.16 6.99
C ASP A 230 -24.96 8.77 7.65
N ASP A 231 -25.59 7.77 7.02
CA ASP A 231 -25.68 6.40 7.54
C ASP A 231 -24.32 5.70 7.44
N TRP A 232 -23.61 5.92 6.34
CA TRP A 232 -22.25 5.42 6.16
C TRP A 232 -21.26 6.07 7.12
N ILE A 233 -21.31 7.40 7.31
CA ILE A 233 -20.54 8.09 8.36
C ILE A 233 -20.84 7.47 9.74
N GLY A 234 -22.09 7.10 10.00
CA GLY A 234 -22.49 6.36 11.19
C GLY A 234 -21.82 4.99 11.30
N SER A 235 -21.84 4.18 10.24
CA SER A 235 -21.22 2.85 10.25
C SER A 235 -19.69 2.89 10.36
N GLN A 236 -19.04 3.90 9.77
CA GLN A 236 -17.60 4.14 9.95
C GLN A 236 -17.25 4.50 11.39
N TRP A 237 -18.09 5.27 12.08
CA TRP A 237 -17.90 5.54 13.51
C TRP A 237 -18.04 4.27 14.36
N ALA A 238 -19.03 3.41 14.07
CA ALA A 238 -19.17 2.12 14.74
C ALA A 238 -17.97 1.20 14.49
N LEU A 239 -17.44 1.18 13.25
CA LEU A 239 -16.20 0.46 12.91
C LEU A 239 -15.00 1.01 13.70
N GLN A 240 -14.87 2.33 13.80
CA GLN A 240 -13.84 2.97 14.61
C GLN A 240 -13.94 2.58 16.09
N GLY A 241 -15.15 2.44 16.64
CA GLY A 241 -15.35 1.92 18.00
C GLY A 241 -14.83 0.49 18.19
N GLN A 242 -14.89 -0.37 17.16
CA GLN A 242 -14.31 -1.71 17.20
C GLN A 242 -12.77 -1.67 17.12
N ILE A 243 -12.23 -0.82 16.22
CA ILE A 243 -10.79 -0.59 16.06
C ILE A 243 -10.19 -0.10 17.38
N MET A 244 -10.75 0.94 17.98
CA MET A 244 -10.26 1.55 19.21
C MET A 244 -10.30 0.59 20.40
N ARG A 245 -11.36 -0.21 20.54
CA ARG A 245 -11.42 -1.25 21.59
C ARG A 245 -10.32 -2.29 21.42
N ARG A 246 -10.01 -2.69 20.19
CA ARG A 246 -8.91 -3.63 19.93
C ARG A 246 -7.54 -2.99 20.14
N MET A 247 -7.35 -1.74 19.73
CA MET A 247 -6.13 -0.98 20.02
C MET A 247 -5.91 -0.87 21.55
N GLN A 248 -6.94 -0.53 22.31
CA GLN A 248 -6.88 -0.48 23.78
C GLN A 248 -6.56 -1.84 24.39
N ALA A 249 -7.20 -2.92 23.91
CA ALA A 249 -6.90 -4.29 24.36
C ALA A 249 -5.43 -4.67 24.10
N PHE A 250 -4.86 -4.22 22.99
CA PHE A 250 -3.46 -4.45 22.65
C PHE A 250 -2.49 -3.40 23.23
N ASN A 251 -3.00 -2.40 23.96
CA ASN A 251 -2.24 -1.25 24.43
C ASN A 251 -1.48 -0.52 23.31
N ILE A 252 -2.06 -0.47 22.10
CA ILE A 252 -1.58 0.34 20.98
C ILE A 252 -2.08 1.77 21.21
N THR A 253 -1.17 2.73 21.28
CA THR A 253 -1.50 4.15 21.46
C THR A 253 -2.12 4.72 20.16
N PRO A 254 -3.38 5.18 20.19
CA PRO A 254 -3.98 5.81 19.02
C PRO A 254 -3.49 7.25 18.86
N ILE A 255 -3.15 7.63 17.64
CA ILE A 255 -2.95 9.02 17.22
C ILE A 255 -4.29 9.50 16.66
N MET A 256 -4.96 10.34 17.43
CA MET A 256 -6.33 10.79 17.19
C MET A 256 -6.35 12.01 16.27
N PRO A 257 -7.35 12.20 15.40
CA PRO A 257 -7.46 13.46 14.67
C PRO A 257 -7.83 14.61 15.62
N SER A 258 -7.37 15.82 15.32
CA SER A 258 -7.74 17.04 16.04
C SER A 258 -8.28 18.13 15.10
N PHE A 259 -8.61 19.29 15.67
CA PHE A 259 -9.09 20.43 14.88
C PHE A 259 -7.93 21.10 14.14
N GLN A 260 -7.96 20.98 12.81
CA GLN A 260 -6.90 21.46 11.93
C GLN A 260 -6.95 22.97 11.64
N GLY A 261 -8.10 23.62 11.88
CA GLY A 261 -8.35 25.01 11.48
C GLY A 261 -9.16 25.15 10.19
N PHE A 262 -9.27 24.09 9.38
CA PHE A 262 -10.16 24.05 8.20
C PHE A 262 -11.63 24.01 8.63
N VAL A 263 -12.49 24.80 7.99
CA VAL A 263 -13.89 24.97 8.37
C VAL A 263 -14.83 25.06 7.16
N PRO A 264 -16.11 24.68 7.29
CA PRO A 264 -17.12 24.92 6.27
C PRO A 264 -17.26 26.40 5.93
N GLN A 265 -17.56 26.70 4.66
CA GLN A 265 -17.71 28.08 4.15
C GLN A 265 -18.77 28.91 4.90
N LYS A 266 -19.70 28.23 5.58
CA LYS A 266 -20.80 28.84 6.36
C LYS A 266 -20.45 29.15 7.80
N LEU A 267 -19.34 28.61 8.33
CA LEU A 267 -18.93 28.87 9.70
C LEU A 267 -18.64 30.36 10.00
N PRO A 268 -18.01 31.14 9.10
CA PRO A 268 -17.76 32.57 9.35
C PRO A 268 -19.03 33.37 9.68
N GLU A 269 -20.20 32.99 9.17
CA GLU A 269 -21.48 33.65 9.48
C GLU A 269 -21.87 33.51 10.97
N LYS A 270 -21.33 32.51 11.68
CA LYS A 270 -21.53 32.29 13.13
C LYS A 270 -20.54 33.08 14.00
N TYR A 271 -19.43 33.53 13.43
CA TYR A 271 -18.34 34.22 14.13
C TYR A 271 -17.93 35.49 13.38
N PRO A 272 -18.81 36.49 13.27
CA PRO A 272 -18.56 37.69 12.46
C PRO A 272 -17.37 38.54 12.97
N ASP A 273 -16.99 38.39 14.24
CA ASP A 273 -15.89 39.12 14.87
C ASP A 273 -14.54 38.39 14.78
N SER A 274 -14.47 37.23 14.12
CA SER A 274 -13.24 36.44 13.97
C SER A 274 -12.69 36.51 12.55
N SER A 275 -11.37 36.48 12.41
CA SER A 275 -10.72 36.46 11.10
C SER A 275 -10.68 35.05 10.51
N PHE A 276 -10.93 34.96 9.20
CA PHE A 276 -10.77 33.75 8.42
C PHE A 276 -9.95 34.05 7.16
N VAL A 277 -9.16 33.08 6.73
CA VAL A 277 -8.40 33.12 5.49
C VAL A 277 -8.80 31.96 4.59
N TYR A 278 -8.40 31.99 3.33
CA TYR A 278 -8.45 30.82 2.47
C TYR A 278 -7.09 30.13 2.47
N ALA A 279 -7.08 28.80 2.60
CA ALA A 279 -5.88 28.00 2.33
C ALA A 279 -5.41 28.21 0.89
N SER A 280 -4.15 27.87 0.62
CA SER A 280 -3.60 27.96 -0.74
C SER A 280 -4.35 27.06 -1.72
N ASP A 281 -4.35 27.44 -3.00
CA ASP A 281 -4.94 26.62 -4.08
C ASP A 281 -4.07 25.37 -4.31
N TRP A 282 -4.46 24.24 -3.75
CA TRP A 282 -3.72 23.00 -3.94
C TRP A 282 -3.92 22.49 -5.37
N ASN A 283 -2.81 22.33 -6.09
CA ASN A 283 -2.77 21.87 -7.49
C ASN A 283 -3.73 22.62 -8.44
N GLU A 284 -3.92 23.93 -8.21
CA GLU A 284 -4.73 24.82 -9.07
C GLU A 284 -6.20 24.37 -9.25
N MET A 285 -6.78 23.71 -8.25
CA MET A 285 -8.14 23.15 -8.30
C MET A 285 -9.27 24.18 -8.12
N GLY A 286 -8.94 25.42 -7.76
CA GLY A 286 -9.90 26.51 -7.65
C GLY A 286 -10.96 26.21 -6.59
N LYS A 287 -12.23 26.12 -7.00
CA LYS A 287 -13.37 25.94 -6.07
C LYS A 287 -13.33 24.63 -5.28
N PHE A 288 -12.61 23.64 -5.78
CA PHE A 288 -12.42 22.33 -5.14
C PHE A 288 -11.28 22.35 -4.12
N SER A 289 -10.54 23.45 -3.99
CA SER A 289 -9.54 23.68 -2.94
C SER A 289 -9.87 24.98 -2.21
N LYS A 290 -8.87 25.72 -1.70
CA LYS A 290 -9.04 27.00 -0.99
C LYS A 290 -10.02 26.89 0.17
N VAL A 291 -9.78 25.91 1.04
CA VAL A 291 -10.65 25.66 2.18
C VAL A 291 -10.60 26.85 3.14
N THR A 292 -11.77 27.30 3.61
CA THR A 292 -11.85 28.37 4.61
C THR A 292 -11.15 27.93 5.88
N THR A 293 -10.29 28.78 6.44
CA THR A 293 -9.37 28.42 7.51
C THR A 293 -9.37 29.49 8.61
N VAL A 294 -9.45 29.06 9.87
CA VAL A 294 -9.13 29.89 11.04
C VAL A 294 -7.69 29.60 11.45
N LEU A 295 -6.86 30.65 11.56
CA LEU A 295 -5.44 30.48 11.87
C LEU A 295 -5.20 30.23 13.37
N PRO A 296 -4.15 29.49 13.76
CA PRO A 296 -3.82 29.26 15.17
C PRO A 296 -3.56 30.51 16.02
N THR A 297 -3.27 31.65 15.38
CA THR A 297 -3.09 32.95 16.04
C THR A 297 -4.42 33.60 16.44
N GLU A 298 -5.55 33.14 15.90
CA GLU A 298 -6.88 33.65 16.24
C GLU A 298 -7.42 33.00 17.51
N PRO A 299 -7.96 33.76 18.49
CA PRO A 299 -8.52 33.19 19.73
C PRO A 299 -9.62 32.14 19.48
N LEU A 300 -10.35 32.27 18.36
CA LEU A 300 -11.36 31.30 17.95
C LEU A 300 -10.76 29.91 17.73
N PHE A 301 -9.54 29.79 17.19
CA PHE A 301 -8.88 28.50 16.97
C PHE A 301 -8.72 27.71 18.27
N THR A 302 -8.26 28.35 19.34
CA THR A 302 -8.13 27.72 20.66
C THR A 302 -9.49 27.28 21.21
N THR A 303 -10.51 28.10 21.02
CA THR A 303 -11.89 27.79 21.46
C THR A 303 -12.43 26.55 20.73
N LEU A 304 -12.32 26.53 19.40
CA LEU A 304 -12.79 25.43 18.56
C LEU A 304 -11.99 24.14 18.80
N SER A 305 -10.67 24.23 18.95
CA SER A 305 -9.80 23.09 19.28
C SER A 305 -10.22 22.42 20.58
N ARG A 306 -10.45 23.22 21.63
CA ARG A 306 -10.91 22.74 22.94
C ARG A 306 -12.26 22.04 22.84
N GLN A 307 -13.20 22.61 22.08
CA GLN A 307 -14.52 22.02 21.91
C GLN A 307 -14.46 20.72 21.10
N PHE A 308 -13.68 20.68 20.03
CA PHE A 308 -13.51 19.49 19.18
C PHE A 308 -12.94 18.31 19.97
N ILE A 309 -11.79 18.52 20.64
CA ILE A 309 -11.13 17.45 21.41
C ILE A 309 -12.03 16.98 22.55
N ARG A 310 -12.71 17.88 23.27
CA ARG A 310 -13.63 17.48 24.35
C ARG A 310 -14.83 16.71 23.82
N LEU A 311 -15.40 17.11 22.69
CA LEU A 311 -16.49 16.37 22.04
C LEU A 311 -16.03 14.98 21.65
N GLN A 312 -14.92 14.87 20.92
CA GLN A 312 -14.35 13.60 20.48
C GLN A 312 -14.12 12.65 21.67
N ARG A 313 -13.48 13.14 22.74
CA ARG A 313 -13.23 12.34 23.95
C ARG A 313 -14.51 11.92 24.65
N ALA A 314 -15.52 12.79 24.73
CA ALA A 314 -16.82 12.44 25.29
C ALA A 314 -17.50 11.33 24.48
N MET A 315 -17.44 11.41 23.15
CA MET A 315 -18.02 10.39 22.27
C MET A 315 -17.33 9.02 22.43
N TYR A 316 -16.00 8.98 22.54
CA TYR A 316 -15.30 7.71 22.84
C TYR A 316 -15.66 7.15 24.22
N LYS A 317 -15.80 8.03 25.21
CA LYS A 317 -16.24 7.62 26.55
C LYS A 317 -17.65 7.03 26.53
N ASP A 318 -18.57 7.59 25.73
CA ASP A 318 -19.93 7.08 25.56
C ASP A 318 -19.95 5.68 24.91
N GLU A 319 -18.97 5.38 24.04
CA GLU A 319 -18.71 4.04 23.46
C GLU A 319 -17.98 3.09 24.43
N GLY A 320 -17.73 3.52 25.68
CA GLY A 320 -17.00 2.74 26.69
C GLY A 320 -15.50 2.62 26.45
N ILE A 321 -14.92 3.52 25.63
CA ILE A 321 -13.50 3.55 25.31
C ILE A 321 -12.82 4.60 26.20
N ASP A 322 -11.80 4.15 26.94
CA ASP A 322 -11.00 5.04 27.77
C ASP A 322 -9.76 5.49 27.00
N LEU A 323 -9.67 6.79 26.75
CA LEU A 323 -8.52 7.39 26.06
C LEU A 323 -7.39 7.73 27.04
N ASP A 324 -7.66 7.80 28.35
CA ASP A 324 -6.65 8.09 29.37
C ASP A 324 -6.04 6.79 29.91
N ILE A 325 -4.99 6.30 29.26
CA ILE A 325 -4.26 5.10 29.73
C ILE A 325 -3.31 5.51 30.87
N GLY A 326 -3.84 5.56 32.09
CA GLY A 326 -3.09 5.97 33.28
C GLY A 326 -2.54 7.40 33.15
N ASP A 327 -1.23 7.56 33.37
CA ASP A 327 -0.53 8.84 33.25
C ASP A 327 0.10 9.07 31.86
N ALA A 328 -0.22 8.24 30.86
CA ALA A 328 0.30 8.38 29.51
C ALA A 328 -0.18 9.67 28.82
N GLN A 329 0.62 10.15 27.86
CA GLN A 329 0.28 11.26 26.99
C GLN A 329 -0.73 10.84 25.91
N ASN A 330 -1.54 11.79 25.47
CA ASN A 330 -2.58 11.61 24.45
C ASN A 330 -2.11 12.21 23.12
N TYR A 331 -1.99 11.40 22.07
CA TYR A 331 -1.42 11.84 20.80
C TYR A 331 -2.53 12.32 19.86
N TYR A 332 -2.37 13.52 19.31
CA TYR A 332 -3.31 14.06 18.34
C TYR A 332 -2.60 14.55 17.08
N LEU A 333 -3.10 14.12 15.92
CA LEU A 333 -2.64 14.55 14.61
C LEU A 333 -3.20 15.94 14.27
N LEU A 334 -2.31 16.85 13.88
CA LEU A 334 -2.63 18.17 13.35
C LEU A 334 -1.59 18.59 12.30
N ASP A 335 -2.01 18.72 11.05
CA ASP A 335 -1.21 19.09 9.88
C ASP A 335 -1.75 20.37 9.26
N LEU A 336 -1.01 21.47 9.43
CA LEU A 336 -1.44 22.79 8.95
C LEU A 336 -1.16 23.01 7.46
N TYR A 337 -0.06 22.45 6.96
CA TYR A 337 0.55 22.87 5.69
C TYR A 337 0.91 21.70 4.78
N ASN A 338 0.21 20.57 4.89
CA ASN A 338 0.46 19.43 4.02
C ASN A 338 0.25 19.81 2.55
N GLU A 339 1.33 19.94 1.79
CA GLU A 339 1.35 20.45 0.41
C GLU A 339 0.68 21.81 0.19
N MET A 340 0.53 22.59 1.27
CA MET A 340 -0.11 23.89 1.22
C MET A 340 0.86 24.99 1.62
N GLN A 341 0.69 26.15 0.99
CA GLN A 341 1.46 27.34 1.31
C GLN A 341 0.85 28.03 2.53
N PRO A 342 1.65 28.38 3.55
CA PRO A 342 1.16 29.15 4.68
C PRO A 342 0.72 30.55 4.23
N SER A 343 -0.24 31.14 4.95
CA SER A 343 -0.74 32.50 4.66
C SER A 343 0.32 33.60 4.89
N CYS A 344 1.41 33.27 5.58
CA CYS A 344 2.57 34.12 5.83
C CYS A 344 3.84 33.26 5.84
N THR A 345 4.98 33.85 5.45
CA THR A 345 6.29 33.15 5.42
C THR A 345 7.36 33.85 6.25
N ASP A 346 7.02 34.96 6.91
CA ASP A 346 7.90 35.64 7.85
C ASP A 346 8.12 34.76 9.11
N PRO A 347 9.37 34.58 9.56
CA PRO A 347 9.70 33.76 10.73
C PRO A 347 8.86 34.04 11.98
N GLU A 348 8.62 35.33 12.31
CA GLU A 348 7.82 35.73 13.48
C GLU A 348 6.38 35.20 13.39
N CYS A 349 5.79 35.21 12.19
CA CYS A 349 4.45 34.71 11.96
C CYS A 349 4.38 33.18 12.11
N LEU A 350 5.32 32.44 11.51
CA LEU A 350 5.38 30.98 11.60
C LEU A 350 5.64 30.49 13.03
N GLN A 351 6.46 31.23 13.78
CA GLN A 351 6.69 30.99 15.21
C GLN A 351 5.40 31.20 16.02
N ALA A 352 4.66 32.29 15.77
CA ALA A 352 3.40 32.57 16.46
C ALA A 352 2.33 31.50 16.16
N ILE A 353 2.26 31.01 14.92
CA ILE A 353 1.32 29.98 14.48
C ILE A 353 1.55 28.67 15.24
N SER A 354 2.77 28.15 15.22
CA SER A 354 3.12 26.89 15.89
C SER A 354 2.99 26.98 17.41
N ALA A 355 3.36 28.12 18.01
CA ALA A 355 3.10 28.40 19.43
C ALA A 355 1.59 28.45 19.75
N GLY A 356 0.78 28.99 18.84
CA GLY A 356 -0.67 29.02 18.92
C GLY A 356 -1.29 27.62 18.95
N VAL A 357 -0.82 26.71 18.08
CA VAL A 357 -1.24 25.30 18.09
C VAL A 357 -0.92 24.64 19.42
N MET A 358 0.33 24.74 19.89
CA MET A 358 0.73 24.15 21.18
C MET A 358 -0.14 24.64 22.34
N LYS A 359 -0.40 25.95 22.42
CA LYS A 359 -1.29 26.54 23.44
C LYS A 359 -2.72 26.01 23.33
N ALA A 360 -3.25 25.91 22.10
CA ALA A 360 -4.60 25.41 21.85
C ALA A 360 -4.76 23.95 22.28
N MET A 361 -3.79 23.09 21.95
CA MET A 361 -3.80 21.67 22.31
C MET A 361 -3.69 21.47 23.82
N GLN A 362 -2.74 22.16 24.48
CA GLN A 362 -2.61 22.11 25.94
C GLN A 362 -3.84 22.63 26.68
N ALA A 363 -4.52 23.64 26.13
CA ALA A 363 -5.78 24.15 26.68
C ALA A 363 -6.98 23.21 26.46
N ALA A 364 -6.89 22.31 25.49
CA ALA A 364 -7.89 21.29 25.20
C ALA A 364 -7.69 20.05 26.08
N ASP A 365 -6.45 19.58 26.16
CA ASP A 365 -6.00 18.43 26.93
C ASP A 365 -4.55 18.66 27.43
N PRO A 366 -4.33 18.81 28.75
CA PRO A 366 -2.99 19.00 29.33
C PRO A 366 -2.02 17.83 29.13
N LYS A 367 -2.51 16.65 28.73
CA LYS A 367 -1.70 15.48 28.37
C LYS A 367 -1.42 15.39 26.86
N SER A 368 -1.88 16.36 26.07
CA SER A 368 -1.77 16.32 24.62
C SER A 368 -0.33 16.34 24.14
N VAL A 369 -0.06 15.55 23.12
CA VAL A 369 1.13 15.63 22.27
C VAL A 369 0.69 15.99 20.86
N TRP A 370 1.22 17.09 20.34
CA TRP A 370 1.04 17.49 18.94
C TRP A 370 1.83 16.57 18.03
N THR A 371 1.13 15.66 17.36
CA THR A 371 1.71 14.85 16.29
C THR A 371 1.51 15.51 14.94
N MET A 372 2.55 15.57 14.11
CA MET A 372 2.48 16.16 12.76
C MET A 372 3.34 15.38 11.76
N GLN A 373 2.94 15.43 10.49
CA GLN A 373 3.73 14.95 9.36
C GLN A 373 4.80 15.99 9.00
N GLY A 374 6.06 15.56 8.89
CA GLY A 374 7.17 16.41 8.44
C GLY A 374 7.17 16.69 6.93
N TRP A 375 6.21 16.18 6.16
CA TRP A 375 6.16 16.24 4.69
C TRP A 375 6.26 17.67 4.16
N PHE A 376 5.56 18.61 4.78
CA PHE A 376 5.55 20.01 4.32
C PHE A 376 6.95 20.66 4.30
N LEU A 377 7.93 20.11 5.03
CA LEU A 377 9.29 20.63 5.14
C LEU A 377 10.25 20.13 4.04
N ILE A 378 9.84 19.20 3.19
CA ILE A 378 10.73 18.56 2.20
C ILE A 378 11.16 19.51 1.08
N HIS A 379 10.35 20.54 0.80
CA HIS A 379 10.62 21.55 -0.23
C HIS A 379 11.00 22.87 0.41
N ASP A 380 12.10 23.48 -0.05
CA ASP A 380 12.62 24.70 0.54
C ASP A 380 11.77 25.95 0.25
N ASN A 381 10.84 25.91 -0.70
CA ASN A 381 9.89 26.99 -0.92
C ASN A 381 8.50 26.62 -0.35
N PRO A 382 8.07 27.23 0.77
CA PRO A 382 8.63 28.39 1.47
C PRO A 382 9.53 28.02 2.66
N TRP A 383 9.75 26.73 2.92
CA TRP A 383 10.43 26.22 4.12
C TRP A 383 11.96 26.27 4.01
N GLN A 384 12.51 27.47 3.85
CA GLN A 384 13.95 27.69 3.97
C GLN A 384 14.39 27.49 5.43
N PRO A 385 15.71 27.32 5.71
CA PRO A 385 16.19 27.07 7.07
C PRO A 385 15.69 28.04 8.16
N PRO A 386 15.58 29.37 7.93
CA PRO A 386 15.00 30.29 8.92
C PRO A 386 13.53 30.01 9.24
N GLN A 387 12.72 29.68 8.23
CA GLN A 387 11.30 29.36 8.37
C GLN A 387 11.10 28.04 9.11
N LYS A 388 11.87 27.00 8.72
CA LYS A 388 11.92 25.71 9.43
C LYS A 388 12.23 25.96 10.91
N LYS A 389 13.31 26.68 11.20
CA LYS A 389 13.74 26.97 12.57
C LYS A 389 12.67 27.73 13.36
N ALA A 390 12.08 28.79 12.80
CA ALA A 390 11.10 29.61 13.50
C ALA A 390 9.83 28.82 13.86
N PHE A 391 9.37 27.95 12.97
CA PHE A 391 8.27 27.03 13.25
C PHE A 391 8.57 26.12 14.45
N PHE A 392 9.77 25.55 14.54
CA PHE A 392 10.16 24.73 15.69
C PHE A 392 10.50 25.52 16.96
N ASP A 393 10.96 26.77 16.82
CA ASP A 393 11.14 27.67 17.97
C ASP A 393 9.77 27.96 18.64
N GLY A 394 8.71 28.14 17.84
CA GLY A 394 7.34 28.33 18.36
C GLY A 394 6.78 27.11 19.09
N ILE A 395 7.09 25.90 18.60
CA ILE A 395 6.80 24.65 19.34
C ILE A 395 7.46 24.66 20.72
N LYS A 396 8.72 25.11 20.80
CA LYS A 396 9.50 25.10 22.04
C LYS A 396 9.10 26.16 23.06
N GLU A 397 8.38 27.21 22.64
CA GLU A 397 7.85 28.22 23.58
C GLU A 397 6.94 27.61 24.64
N VAL A 398 6.28 26.48 24.33
CA VAL A 398 5.36 25.79 25.21
C VAL A 398 6.01 24.51 25.72
N ASN A 399 6.23 24.44 27.05
CA ASN A 399 6.83 23.29 27.75
C ASN A 399 8.19 22.79 27.20
N GLY A 400 8.90 23.63 26.44
CA GLY A 400 10.18 23.28 25.82
C GLY A 400 10.03 22.34 24.61
N GLY A 401 8.83 22.21 24.04
CA GLY A 401 8.57 21.34 22.88
C GLY A 401 8.45 19.85 23.19
N ARG A 402 8.42 19.48 24.48
CA ARG A 402 8.30 18.08 24.94
C ARG A 402 6.94 17.44 24.65
N ASP A 403 5.98 18.24 24.23
CA ASP A 403 4.61 17.85 23.93
C ASP A 403 4.35 17.89 22.40
N ALA A 404 5.38 17.63 21.60
CA ALA A 404 5.29 17.52 20.14
C ALA A 404 6.08 16.30 19.62
N PHE A 405 5.55 15.64 18.60
CA PHE A 405 6.13 14.48 17.94
C PHE A 405 6.05 14.62 16.41
N VAL A 406 7.19 14.66 15.73
CA VAL A 406 7.25 14.77 14.26
C VAL A 406 7.40 13.40 13.62
N ILE A 407 6.54 13.06 12.67
CA ILE A 407 6.71 11.91 11.79
C ILE A 407 7.55 12.37 10.60
N ASP A 408 8.83 12.00 10.53
CA ASP A 408 9.67 12.29 9.36
C ASP A 408 9.29 11.35 8.20
N LEU A 409 8.24 11.77 7.50
CA LEU A 409 7.39 10.94 6.67
C LEU A 409 8.15 10.17 5.57
N TYR A 410 9.30 10.70 5.13
CA TYR A 410 10.01 10.22 3.94
C TYR A 410 11.53 10.06 4.15
N SER A 411 11.90 9.47 5.29
CA SER A 411 13.29 9.39 5.73
C SER A 411 14.17 8.45 4.89
N ASP A 412 13.56 7.53 4.13
CA ASP A 412 14.26 6.57 3.26
C ASP A 412 14.82 7.18 1.97
N VAL A 413 14.43 8.41 1.62
CA VAL A 413 14.94 9.14 0.44
C VAL A 413 15.26 10.60 0.74
N VAL A 414 14.34 11.33 1.39
CA VAL A 414 14.49 12.76 1.73
C VAL A 414 14.40 12.97 3.24
N PRO A 415 15.46 12.65 4.01
CA PRO A 415 15.47 12.79 5.46
C PRO A 415 15.51 14.26 5.89
N VAL A 416 14.39 14.80 6.39
CA VAL A 416 14.33 16.18 6.90
C VAL A 416 15.10 16.30 8.21
N TRP A 417 15.15 15.23 9.02
CA TRP A 417 15.88 15.18 10.28
C TRP A 417 17.36 15.56 10.11
N ASP A 418 18.00 15.14 9.01
CA ASP A 418 19.43 15.37 8.77
C ASP A 418 19.72 16.84 8.43
N GLN A 419 18.74 17.53 7.84
CA GLN A 419 18.82 18.95 7.51
C GLN A 419 18.49 19.87 8.70
N THR A 420 17.84 19.33 9.73
CA THR A 420 17.28 20.10 10.86
C THR A 420 17.93 19.76 12.19
N ASP A 421 19.00 18.95 12.20
CA ASP A 421 19.63 18.42 13.41
C ASP A 421 18.60 17.75 14.35
N GLY A 422 17.80 16.86 13.77
CA GLY A 422 16.72 16.16 14.46
C GLY A 422 15.57 17.07 14.88
N PHE A 423 15.02 17.85 13.93
CA PHE A 423 13.93 18.81 14.15
C PHE A 423 14.22 19.78 15.29
N PHE A 424 15.47 20.26 15.32
CA PHE A 424 16.02 21.13 16.34
C PHE A 424 15.87 20.55 17.76
N GLY A 425 15.88 19.23 17.93
CA GLY A 425 15.71 18.56 19.22
C GLY A 425 14.27 18.29 19.65
N THR A 426 13.28 18.50 18.79
CA THR A 426 11.89 18.04 19.01
C THR A 426 11.83 16.52 18.86
N ASP A 427 11.04 15.81 19.68
CA ASP A 427 10.89 14.35 19.56
C ASP A 427 10.34 13.99 18.15
N TRP A 428 10.92 12.99 17.49
CA TRP A 428 10.54 12.61 16.13
C TRP A 428 10.69 11.12 15.83
N GLY A 429 10.12 10.66 14.73
CA GLY A 429 10.20 9.28 14.24
C GLY A 429 10.73 9.18 12.82
N TRP A 430 11.62 8.21 12.56
CA TRP A 430 12.10 7.87 11.23
C TRP A 430 11.06 7.01 10.51
N SER A 431 10.70 7.32 9.27
CA SER A 431 9.81 6.44 8.50
C SER A 431 10.24 6.17 7.08
N MET A 432 9.85 4.98 6.62
CA MET A 432 9.89 4.60 5.22
C MET A 432 8.54 4.91 4.55
N LEU A 433 8.55 5.84 3.59
CA LEU A 433 7.39 6.13 2.73
C LEU A 433 7.26 5.05 1.66
N ASN A 434 8.32 4.81 0.88
CA ASN A 434 8.44 3.83 -0.21
C ASN A 434 7.40 3.94 -1.36
N ASN A 435 6.11 3.94 -1.07
CA ASN A 435 5.02 3.87 -2.04
C ASN A 435 4.17 5.15 -2.09
N PHE A 436 3.85 5.57 -3.31
CA PHE A 436 2.96 6.70 -3.60
C PHE A 436 1.74 6.21 -4.40
N GLY A 437 0.56 6.76 -4.09
CA GLY A 437 -0.72 6.49 -4.75
C GLY A 437 -1.24 5.06 -4.60
N GLY A 438 -0.59 4.20 -3.81
CA GLY A 438 -0.83 2.76 -3.88
C GLY A 438 -0.44 2.15 -5.23
N GLY A 439 0.43 2.81 -6.00
CA GLY A 439 0.86 2.31 -7.30
C GLY A 439 1.64 1.00 -7.17
N GLN A 440 1.62 0.17 -8.21
CA GLN A 440 2.37 -1.09 -8.25
C GLN A 440 3.69 -0.91 -9.00
N GLY A 441 4.68 -1.73 -8.67
CA GLY A 441 6.04 -1.60 -9.17
C GLY A 441 7.05 -2.07 -8.14
N LEU A 442 8.09 -2.80 -8.55
CA LEU A 442 9.13 -3.25 -7.63
C LEU A 442 10.11 -2.10 -7.36
N TYR A 443 10.12 -1.55 -6.14
CA TYR A 443 10.98 -0.45 -5.74
C TYR A 443 11.44 -0.54 -4.28
N GLY A 444 12.67 -0.08 -4.02
CA GLY A 444 13.20 0.03 -2.67
C GLY A 444 14.58 0.69 -2.62
N THR A 445 14.92 1.20 -1.44
CA THR A 445 16.23 1.75 -1.09
C THR A 445 16.91 0.87 -0.04
N LEU A 446 16.97 -0.45 -0.27
CA LEU A 446 17.42 -1.46 0.68
C LEU A 446 18.75 -1.10 1.37
N PRO A 447 19.80 -0.60 0.68
CA PRO A 447 21.02 -0.17 1.37
C PRO A 447 20.78 0.94 2.41
N THR A 448 19.93 1.92 2.08
CA THR A 448 19.55 3.01 2.98
C THR A 448 18.80 2.48 4.20
N LEU A 449 17.86 1.55 4.00
CA LEU A 449 17.08 0.95 5.09
C LEU A 449 17.96 0.21 6.10
N LEU A 450 19.04 -0.43 5.63
CA LEU A 450 19.96 -1.19 6.47
C LEU A 450 20.93 -0.31 7.28
N THR A 451 21.08 0.99 6.96
CA THR A 451 22.08 1.86 7.59
C THR A 451 21.52 3.13 8.24
N GLU A 452 20.59 3.82 7.59
CA GLU A 452 20.19 5.17 7.99
C GLU A 452 19.36 5.24 9.29
N PRO A 453 18.45 4.30 9.60
CA PRO A 453 17.73 4.31 10.87
C PRO A 453 18.67 4.27 12.08
N PHE A 454 19.76 3.52 11.94
CA PHE A 454 20.80 3.40 12.96
C PHE A 454 21.63 4.69 13.11
N ARG A 455 21.99 5.34 12.00
CA ARG A 455 22.66 6.65 12.01
C ARG A 455 21.79 7.72 12.65
N ALA A 456 20.51 7.76 12.28
CA ALA A 456 19.51 8.67 12.84
C ALA A 456 19.37 8.50 14.36
N TYR A 457 19.35 7.27 14.86
CA TYR A 457 19.24 6.99 16.29
C TYR A 457 20.47 7.46 17.08
N GLN A 458 21.66 7.38 16.48
CA GLN A 458 22.92 7.80 17.10
C GLN A 458 23.17 9.32 17.11
N GLN A 459 22.26 10.11 16.56
CA GLN A 459 22.42 11.56 16.49
C GLN A 459 22.64 12.19 17.89
N PRO A 460 23.45 13.27 18.00
CA PRO A 460 23.75 13.91 19.28
C PRO A 460 22.51 14.41 20.05
N ALA A 461 21.49 14.89 19.34
CA ALA A 461 20.25 15.39 19.92
C ALA A 461 19.44 14.32 20.68
N ARG A 462 19.63 13.03 20.34
CA ARG A 462 18.90 11.88 20.92
C ARG A 462 17.37 12.04 20.91
N SER A 463 16.85 12.77 19.93
CA SER A 463 15.43 13.11 19.78
C SER A 463 14.67 12.15 18.84
N MET A 464 15.34 11.19 18.19
CA MET A 464 14.66 10.10 17.50
C MET A 464 14.03 9.16 18.54
N ARG A 465 12.70 9.17 18.63
CA ARG A 465 11.88 8.37 19.53
C ARG A 465 11.04 7.33 18.80
N GLY A 466 11.01 7.34 17.48
CA GLY A 466 10.17 6.44 16.71
C GLY A 466 10.83 5.89 15.47
N ILE A 467 10.31 4.75 15.03
CA ILE A 467 10.54 4.20 13.69
C ILE A 467 9.21 3.69 13.14
N GLY A 468 8.96 3.81 11.85
CA GLY A 468 7.67 3.42 11.29
C GLY A 468 7.66 3.27 9.79
N ILE A 469 6.47 2.92 9.29
CA ILE A 469 6.19 2.78 7.87
C ILE A 469 4.99 3.67 7.53
N THR A 470 5.12 4.44 6.45
CA THR A 470 4.23 5.57 6.12
C THR A 470 3.84 5.56 4.65
N MET A 471 3.74 4.38 4.04
CA MET A 471 3.33 4.22 2.65
C MET A 471 1.96 4.81 2.34
N GLU A 472 1.80 5.41 1.17
CA GLU A 472 0.50 5.91 0.75
C GLU A 472 -0.49 4.77 0.48
N GLY A 473 -0.03 3.61 0.02
CA GLY A 473 -0.85 2.41 -0.13
C GLY A 473 -0.05 1.13 0.13
N ILE A 474 -0.75 0.08 0.56
CA ILE A 474 -0.17 -1.23 0.90
C ILE A 474 -0.31 -2.25 -0.26
N ASN A 475 -0.03 -3.53 0.01
CA ASN A 475 -0.04 -4.62 -0.98
C ASN A 475 0.98 -4.40 -2.10
N ASN A 476 2.21 -4.07 -1.70
CA ASN A 476 3.40 -3.94 -2.54
C ASN A 476 4.62 -4.19 -1.65
N ASN A 477 5.80 -4.52 -2.23
CA ASN A 477 7.12 -4.48 -1.58
C ASN A 477 7.22 -5.01 -0.14
N GLU A 478 6.48 -6.08 0.19
CA GLU A 478 6.23 -6.54 1.58
C GLU A 478 7.51 -6.80 2.39
N TYR A 479 8.54 -7.30 1.71
CA TYR A 479 9.86 -7.53 2.27
C TYR A 479 10.46 -6.29 2.95
N LEU A 480 10.34 -5.12 2.32
CA LEU A 480 10.94 -3.89 2.85
C LEU A 480 10.22 -3.40 4.10
N TYR A 481 8.88 -3.48 4.12
CA TYR A 481 8.08 -3.16 5.29
C TYR A 481 8.42 -4.09 6.46
N GLN A 482 8.54 -5.39 6.18
CA GLN A 482 8.93 -6.35 7.19
C GLN A 482 10.33 -6.07 7.76
N LEU A 483 11.30 -5.75 6.89
CA LEU A 483 12.65 -5.39 7.30
C LEU A 483 12.64 -4.19 8.25
N VAL A 484 11.95 -3.10 7.91
CA VAL A 484 11.89 -1.87 8.74
C VAL A 484 11.28 -2.15 10.12
N LEU A 485 10.30 -3.05 10.21
CA LEU A 485 9.68 -3.43 11.48
C LEU A 485 10.55 -4.38 12.32
N ASP A 486 11.48 -5.10 11.70
CA ASP A 486 12.45 -5.98 12.38
C ASP A 486 13.68 -5.23 12.87
N LEU A 487 14.05 -4.08 12.26
CA LEU A 487 15.20 -3.24 12.68
C LEU A 487 15.22 -2.88 14.18
N PRO A 488 14.11 -2.44 14.80
CA PRO A 488 14.12 -1.94 16.17
C PRO A 488 14.56 -3.02 17.17
N TRP A 489 14.26 -4.28 16.84
CA TRP A 489 14.50 -5.45 17.68
C TRP A 489 15.88 -6.07 17.49
N GLN A 490 16.71 -5.56 16.57
CA GLN A 490 18.08 -6.01 16.40
C GLN A 490 18.93 -5.63 17.63
N SER A 491 19.76 -6.57 18.10
CA SER A 491 20.52 -6.39 19.36
C SER A 491 21.50 -5.23 19.26
N ILE A 492 21.28 -4.18 20.04
CA ILE A 492 22.30 -3.18 20.32
C ILE A 492 23.22 -3.71 21.41
N GLU A 493 24.28 -4.42 21.03
CA GLU A 493 25.44 -4.52 21.92
C GLU A 493 26.19 -3.20 21.88
N ALA A 494 25.95 -2.34 22.87
CA ALA A 494 26.83 -1.20 23.13
C ALA A 494 28.16 -1.73 23.71
N THR A 495 29.01 -2.34 22.88
CA THR A 495 30.40 -2.56 23.29
C THR A 495 31.08 -1.21 23.40
N LEU A 496 31.35 -0.76 24.62
CA LEU A 496 32.31 0.32 24.88
C LEU A 496 33.64 -0.06 24.22
N PRO A 497 34.18 0.72 23.27
CA PRO A 497 35.54 0.49 22.80
C PRO A 497 36.50 0.74 23.98
N SER A 498 37.24 -0.27 24.40
CA SER A 498 38.16 -0.25 25.55
C SER A 498 39.42 0.63 25.36
N THR A 499 39.45 1.50 24.35
CA THR A 499 40.62 2.31 24.00
C THR A 499 40.26 3.79 23.85
N PHE A 500 39.99 4.47 24.96
CA PHE A 500 39.76 5.93 25.02
C PHE A 500 40.83 6.69 25.84
N ASN A 501 42.09 6.27 25.78
CA ASN A 501 43.23 7.03 26.32
C ASN A 501 44.11 7.69 25.23
N THR A 502 43.48 8.18 24.15
CA THR A 502 44.17 9.04 23.18
C THR A 502 43.28 10.21 22.77
N PRO A 503 43.67 11.46 23.02
CA PRO A 503 42.87 12.63 22.71
C PRO A 503 43.02 13.01 21.24
N ALA A 504 42.44 12.22 20.33
CA ALA A 504 42.21 12.58 18.91
C ALA A 504 41.31 11.55 18.19
N ALA A 505 40.02 11.46 18.57
CA ALA A 505 38.99 10.89 17.71
C ALA A 505 37.65 11.58 18.00
N LYS A 506 37.15 12.36 17.04
CA LYS A 506 35.87 13.09 17.11
C LYS A 506 34.63 12.22 16.86
N ASN A 507 34.78 10.90 16.71
CA ASN A 507 33.70 10.00 16.33
C ASN A 507 33.52 8.93 17.42
N GLY A 508 32.76 9.25 18.47
CA GLY A 508 32.30 8.28 19.47
C GLY A 508 31.15 7.42 18.95
N ALA A 509 31.36 6.71 17.84
CA ALA A 509 30.36 5.82 17.27
C ALA A 509 30.22 4.55 18.11
N TYR A 510 29.00 4.25 18.57
CA TYR A 510 28.65 2.91 19.03
C TYR A 510 28.65 2.00 17.79
N THR A 511 29.32 0.85 17.85
CA THR A 511 29.18 -0.17 16.81
C THR A 511 27.87 -0.89 17.06
N LEU A 512 26.85 -0.59 16.25
CA LEU A 512 25.64 -1.40 16.23
C LEU A 512 26.02 -2.72 15.55
N ASN A 513 26.14 -3.81 16.31
CA ASN A 513 26.33 -5.13 15.74
C ASN A 513 25.09 -5.46 14.90
N GLN A 514 25.22 -5.34 13.58
CA GLN A 514 24.20 -5.71 12.59
C GLN A 514 24.08 -7.23 12.44
N GLN A 515 24.46 -8.04 13.44
CA GLN A 515 24.67 -9.48 13.31
C GLN A 515 23.47 -10.24 12.71
N GLY A 516 22.24 -9.75 12.86
CA GLY A 516 21.02 -10.33 12.22
C GLY A 516 20.71 -9.85 10.79
N LEU A 517 21.48 -8.90 10.26
CA LEU A 517 21.33 -8.27 8.94
C LEU A 517 22.63 -8.35 8.10
N GLU A 518 23.68 -8.98 8.62
CA GLU A 518 24.94 -9.19 7.91
C GLU A 518 24.78 -10.25 6.81
N GLY A 519 25.09 -9.87 5.56
CA GLY A 519 24.94 -10.74 4.38
C GLY A 519 23.50 -10.88 3.90
N GLN A 520 23.24 -11.88 3.04
CA GLN A 520 21.90 -12.16 2.49
C GLN A 520 21.04 -13.07 3.37
N THR A 521 21.48 -13.38 4.60
CA THR A 521 20.78 -14.30 5.52
C THR A 521 19.35 -13.83 5.82
N HIS A 522 19.16 -12.54 6.10
CA HIS A 522 17.83 -11.97 6.40
C HIS A 522 16.83 -12.13 5.24
N LEU A 523 17.33 -11.99 4.00
CA LEU A 523 16.57 -12.19 2.78
C LEU A 523 16.21 -13.67 2.58
N GLU A 524 17.18 -14.57 2.72
CA GLU A 524 16.95 -16.01 2.60
C GLU A 524 15.94 -16.52 3.62
N GLU A 525 16.07 -16.10 4.88
CA GLU A 525 15.13 -16.48 5.93
C GLU A 525 13.72 -15.92 5.65
N TYR A 526 13.60 -14.68 5.16
CA TYR A 526 12.32 -14.11 4.76
C TYR A 526 11.64 -14.97 3.68
N ILE A 527 12.38 -15.36 2.65
CA ILE A 527 11.84 -16.18 1.55
C ILE A 527 11.41 -17.55 2.05
N LYS A 528 12.19 -18.20 2.93
CA LYS A 528 11.84 -19.48 3.54
C LYS A 528 10.58 -19.39 4.39
N ARG A 529 10.43 -18.32 5.18
CA ARG A 529 9.19 -18.08 5.95
C ARG A 529 8.00 -17.82 5.04
N ARG A 530 8.21 -17.08 3.95
CA ARG A 530 7.18 -16.69 2.99
C ARG A 530 6.67 -17.87 2.18
N TYR A 531 7.56 -18.70 1.61
CA TYR A 531 7.20 -19.80 0.71
C TYR A 531 7.10 -21.16 1.40
N GLY A 532 7.81 -21.32 2.50
CA GLY A 532 7.98 -22.58 3.20
C GLY A 532 9.36 -23.18 2.94
N PRO A 533 10.06 -23.63 4.00
CA PRO A 533 11.45 -24.09 3.91
C PRO A 533 11.63 -25.30 2.98
N LEU A 534 10.60 -26.14 2.84
CA LEU A 534 10.62 -27.31 1.95
C LEU A 534 10.26 -26.96 0.50
N GLN A 535 9.60 -25.82 0.29
CA GLN A 535 9.14 -25.35 -1.00
C GLN A 535 10.10 -24.33 -1.64
N THR A 536 10.91 -23.64 -0.84
CA THR A 536 11.91 -22.69 -1.31
C THR A 536 13.06 -23.42 -2.02
N THR A 537 13.19 -23.18 -3.33
CA THR A 537 14.28 -23.73 -4.15
C THR A 537 15.48 -22.77 -4.20
N SER A 538 16.66 -23.27 -4.60
CA SER A 538 17.83 -22.41 -4.83
C SER A 538 17.58 -21.36 -5.92
N GLY A 539 16.84 -21.71 -6.98
CA GLY A 539 16.49 -20.77 -8.05
C GLY A 539 15.61 -19.62 -7.55
N MET A 540 14.72 -19.86 -6.58
CA MET A 540 13.95 -18.79 -5.94
C MET A 540 14.85 -17.86 -5.13
N LEU A 541 15.78 -18.42 -4.35
CA LEU A 541 16.74 -17.62 -3.58
C LEU A 541 17.62 -16.77 -4.49
N GLU A 542 18.15 -17.36 -5.57
CA GLU A 542 18.97 -16.66 -6.57
C GLU A 542 18.21 -15.51 -7.26
N ALA A 543 16.93 -15.74 -7.60
CA ALA A 543 16.08 -14.71 -8.20
C ALA A 543 15.86 -13.53 -7.23
N TRP A 544 15.48 -13.81 -5.98
CA TRP A 544 15.31 -12.77 -4.96
C TRP A 544 16.60 -12.02 -4.65
N THR A 545 17.72 -12.74 -4.59
CA THR A 545 19.05 -12.13 -4.48
C THR A 545 19.30 -11.17 -5.62
N THR A 546 18.98 -11.55 -6.85
CA THR A 546 19.11 -10.67 -8.02
C THR A 546 18.20 -9.45 -7.92
N LEU A 547 16.94 -9.62 -7.49
CA LEU A 547 16.00 -8.52 -7.24
C LEU A 547 16.51 -7.55 -6.16
N SER A 548 17.13 -8.08 -5.09
CA SER A 548 17.70 -7.25 -4.01
C SER A 548 18.84 -6.33 -4.46
N HIS A 549 19.59 -6.72 -5.50
CA HIS A 549 20.67 -5.92 -6.09
C HIS A 549 20.21 -5.09 -7.31
N THR A 550 18.91 -5.06 -7.60
CA THR A 550 18.33 -4.36 -8.75
C THR A 550 17.15 -3.49 -8.32
N VAL A 551 15.94 -4.05 -8.29
CA VAL A 551 14.68 -3.34 -7.98
C VAL A 551 14.59 -2.83 -6.55
N TRP A 552 15.40 -3.36 -5.61
CA TRP A 552 15.47 -2.80 -4.25
C TRP A 552 16.79 -2.09 -3.94
N ASP A 553 17.72 -2.01 -4.89
CA ASP A 553 18.97 -1.24 -4.77
C ASP A 553 18.87 0.08 -5.55
N CYS A 554 17.82 0.86 -5.28
CA CYS A 554 17.72 2.20 -5.85
C CYS A 554 18.68 3.17 -5.14
N ARG A 555 19.66 3.70 -5.88
CA ARG A 555 20.62 4.72 -5.40
C ARG A 555 20.46 6.08 -6.08
N THR A 556 19.46 6.23 -6.94
CA THR A 556 19.22 7.44 -7.73
C THR A 556 18.44 8.51 -6.97
N LYS A 557 18.06 8.24 -5.71
CA LYS A 557 17.16 9.07 -4.90
C LYS A 557 15.83 9.39 -5.60
N GLN A 558 15.38 8.53 -6.51
CA GLN A 558 14.06 8.70 -7.11
C GLN A 558 12.97 8.56 -6.04
N ASP A 559 11.80 9.12 -6.32
CA ASP A 559 10.80 9.29 -5.27
C ASP A 559 10.13 7.96 -4.89
N SER A 560 9.86 7.12 -5.88
CA SER A 560 9.03 5.93 -5.73
C SER A 560 9.27 4.92 -6.85
N GLN A 561 8.45 3.86 -6.88
CA GLN A 561 8.37 2.98 -8.02
C GLN A 561 8.11 3.75 -9.32
N SER A 562 8.76 3.31 -10.39
CA SER A 562 8.51 3.88 -11.71
C SER A 562 7.09 3.54 -12.17
N LYS A 563 6.38 4.54 -12.69
CA LYS A 563 5.13 4.31 -13.42
C LYS A 563 5.44 3.54 -14.69
N THR A 564 4.52 2.67 -15.09
CA THR A 564 4.66 1.93 -16.33
C THR A 564 4.14 2.76 -17.50
N TYR A 565 4.45 2.39 -18.75
CA TYR A 565 3.78 3.01 -19.89
C TYR A 565 2.29 2.68 -19.88
N LEU A 566 1.94 1.49 -19.37
CA LEU A 566 0.58 0.94 -19.35
C LEU A 566 -0.44 1.89 -18.71
N ASP A 567 -0.11 2.43 -17.55
CA ASP A 567 -1.03 3.20 -16.71
C ASP A 567 -0.97 4.72 -16.95
N ASN A 568 -0.12 5.16 -17.87
CA ASN A 568 -0.10 6.53 -18.40
C ASN A 568 -0.96 6.64 -19.67
N SER A 569 -1.40 7.86 -20.00
CA SER A 569 -2.06 8.10 -21.28
C SER A 569 -1.05 7.92 -22.43
N PRO A 570 -1.33 7.07 -23.43
CA PRO A 570 -0.39 6.77 -24.50
C PRO A 570 -0.09 8.02 -25.35
N ALA A 571 1.17 8.16 -25.74
CA ALA A 571 1.69 9.28 -26.52
C ALA A 571 2.90 8.84 -27.35
N LEU A 572 3.35 9.72 -28.27
CA LEU A 572 4.56 9.47 -29.07
C LEU A 572 5.84 9.41 -28.21
N ASP A 573 5.90 10.22 -27.15
CA ASP A 573 6.97 10.19 -26.16
C ASP A 573 6.37 9.86 -24.78
N MET A 574 6.82 8.75 -24.22
CA MET A 574 6.36 8.21 -22.94
C MET A 574 7.48 8.26 -21.89
N VAL A 575 8.66 8.76 -22.24
CA VAL A 575 9.79 8.90 -21.32
C VAL A 575 9.55 10.11 -20.43
N LYS A 576 9.40 9.88 -19.13
CA LYS A 576 9.15 10.92 -18.14
C LYS A 576 10.18 10.84 -17.02
N GLY A 577 10.86 11.96 -16.76
CA GLY A 577 11.71 12.16 -15.58
C GLY A 577 10.96 12.77 -14.40
N GLY A 578 11.66 13.01 -13.28
CA GLY A 578 11.10 13.68 -12.10
C GLY A 578 10.18 12.78 -11.25
N PHE A 579 9.12 13.38 -10.70
CA PHE A 579 8.13 12.72 -9.84
C PHE A 579 7.22 11.77 -10.64
N MET A 580 7.04 10.55 -10.13
CA MET A 580 6.36 9.45 -10.84
C MET A 580 6.88 9.28 -12.27
N ARG A 581 8.19 9.02 -12.38
CA ARG A 581 8.93 8.78 -13.64
C ARG A 581 8.57 7.45 -14.28
N THR A 582 8.86 7.30 -15.56
CA THR A 582 8.70 6.04 -16.32
C THR A 582 10.03 5.34 -16.63
N VAL A 583 11.13 5.91 -16.14
CA VAL A 583 12.50 5.44 -16.38
C VAL A 583 12.96 4.51 -15.26
N MET A 584 13.30 3.27 -15.61
CA MET A 584 13.87 2.28 -14.69
C MET A 584 15.34 2.60 -14.36
N TRP A 585 15.74 2.39 -13.10
CA TRP A 585 17.09 2.65 -12.59
C TRP A 585 17.99 1.42 -12.54
N TYR A 586 17.41 0.24 -12.77
CA TYR A 586 18.06 -1.04 -12.58
C TYR A 586 18.46 -1.70 -13.92
N ASP A 587 19.36 -2.67 -13.81
CA ASP A 587 19.80 -3.54 -14.90
C ASP A 587 18.66 -4.48 -15.34
N GLN A 588 17.93 -4.08 -16.39
CA GLN A 588 16.73 -4.78 -16.85
C GLN A 588 16.98 -6.25 -17.23
N PRO A 589 18.06 -6.63 -17.96
CA PRO A 589 18.35 -8.03 -18.25
C PRO A 589 18.38 -8.93 -17.00
N LYS A 590 18.95 -8.45 -15.89
CA LYS A 590 18.98 -9.21 -14.63
C LYS A 590 17.60 -9.44 -14.03
N VAL A 591 16.70 -8.46 -14.14
CA VAL A 591 15.32 -8.61 -13.67
C VAL A 591 14.55 -9.61 -14.54
N VAL A 592 14.79 -9.61 -15.85
CA VAL A 592 14.24 -10.62 -16.77
C VAL A 592 14.77 -12.02 -16.43
N ASP A 593 16.06 -12.15 -16.11
CA ASP A 593 16.64 -13.43 -15.67
C ASP A 593 16.05 -13.91 -14.35
N ALA A 594 15.87 -13.02 -13.37
CA ALA A 594 15.22 -13.34 -12.10
C ALA A 594 13.77 -13.82 -12.30
N TRP A 595 13.02 -13.17 -13.20
CA TRP A 595 11.67 -13.62 -13.59
C TRP A 595 11.67 -15.03 -14.17
N ARG A 596 12.57 -15.32 -15.11
CA ARG A 596 12.72 -16.65 -15.70
C ARG A 596 13.07 -17.69 -14.65
N GLN A 597 13.99 -17.38 -13.72
CA GLN A 597 14.36 -18.28 -12.63
C GLN A 597 13.18 -18.60 -11.71
N LEU A 598 12.34 -17.62 -11.38
CA LEU A 598 11.12 -17.85 -10.58
C LEU A 598 10.14 -18.79 -11.30
N VAL A 599 9.95 -18.61 -12.61
CA VAL A 599 9.09 -19.49 -13.41
C VAL A 599 9.70 -20.88 -13.56
N ASP A 600 10.99 -20.99 -13.84
CA ASP A 600 11.70 -22.27 -13.96
C ASP A 600 11.64 -23.07 -12.65
N ALA A 601 11.64 -22.39 -11.50
CA ALA A 601 11.46 -23.01 -10.18
C ALA A 601 10.07 -23.65 -9.97
N THR A 602 9.10 -23.35 -10.83
CA THR A 602 7.76 -23.96 -10.81
C THR A 602 7.63 -25.16 -11.75
N GLU A 603 8.64 -25.44 -12.58
CA GLU A 603 8.51 -26.40 -13.67
C GLU A 603 8.57 -27.86 -13.20
N THR A 604 7.61 -28.65 -13.67
CA THR A 604 7.65 -30.12 -13.63
C THR A 604 8.36 -30.67 -14.86
N GLU A 605 8.74 -31.96 -14.85
CA GLU A 605 9.24 -32.64 -16.05
C GLU A 605 8.24 -32.66 -17.22
N GLU A 606 6.94 -32.51 -16.93
CA GLU A 606 5.89 -32.41 -17.95
C GLU A 606 5.73 -31.00 -18.51
N SER A 607 5.86 -29.94 -17.69
CA SER A 607 5.87 -28.56 -18.18
C SER A 607 7.13 -28.29 -19.02
N LYS A 608 8.29 -28.81 -18.61
CA LYS A 608 9.53 -28.79 -19.43
C LYS A 608 9.36 -29.45 -20.79
N LYS A 609 8.61 -30.55 -20.87
CA LYS A 609 8.30 -31.23 -22.14
C LYS A 609 7.32 -30.44 -23.02
N ARG A 610 6.39 -29.69 -22.43
CA ARG A 610 5.53 -28.75 -23.18
C ARG A 610 6.33 -27.58 -23.72
N ARG A 611 7.18 -26.96 -22.89
CA ARG A 611 8.03 -25.82 -23.25
C ARG A 611 9.01 -26.10 -24.39
N ARG A 612 9.53 -27.33 -24.46
CA ARG A 612 10.37 -27.80 -25.59
C ARG A 612 9.62 -27.87 -26.93
N ARG A 613 8.28 -27.77 -26.94
CA ARG A 613 7.50 -27.64 -28.18
C ARG A 613 7.41 -26.15 -28.51
N HIS A 614 8.35 -25.70 -29.34
CA HIS A 614 8.51 -24.36 -29.92
C HIS A 614 7.26 -23.44 -29.88
N SER A 615 7.43 -22.23 -29.34
CA SER A 615 6.48 -21.13 -29.50
C SER A 615 6.68 -20.48 -30.87
N VAL A 616 5.74 -20.71 -31.79
CA VAL A 616 5.74 -20.07 -33.13
C VAL A 616 5.72 -18.55 -33.03
N ILE A 617 5.18 -17.98 -31.94
CA ILE A 617 5.17 -16.53 -31.66
C ILE A 617 6.58 -16.01 -31.44
N GLN A 618 7.39 -16.75 -30.67
CA GLN A 618 8.76 -16.39 -30.37
C GLN A 618 9.60 -16.34 -31.66
N ASP A 619 9.46 -17.36 -32.51
CA ASP A 619 10.09 -17.41 -33.83
C ASP A 619 9.60 -16.25 -34.73
N SER A 620 8.30 -15.92 -34.66
CA SER A 620 7.67 -14.86 -35.46
C SER A 620 8.16 -13.46 -35.08
N VAL A 621 8.20 -13.14 -33.79
CA VAL A 621 8.68 -11.84 -33.31
C VAL A 621 10.19 -11.72 -33.53
N GLU A 622 10.96 -12.78 -33.28
CA GLU A 622 12.41 -12.77 -33.51
C GLU A 622 12.74 -12.54 -34.99
N ALA A 623 12.00 -13.18 -35.90
CA ALA A 623 12.14 -12.98 -37.33
C ALA A 623 11.71 -11.57 -37.78
N VAL A 624 10.65 -10.99 -37.20
CA VAL A 624 10.19 -9.60 -37.49
C VAL A 624 11.28 -8.60 -37.12
N ILE A 625 11.88 -8.74 -35.93
CA ILE A 625 12.90 -7.79 -35.47
C ILE A 625 14.22 -7.98 -36.24
N LEU A 626 14.62 -9.23 -36.55
CA LEU A 626 15.78 -9.49 -37.41
C LEU A 626 15.62 -8.89 -38.82
N ALA A 627 14.41 -8.99 -39.39
CA ALA A 627 14.09 -8.35 -40.66
C ALA A 627 14.11 -6.81 -40.56
N ALA A 628 13.54 -6.24 -39.49
CA ALA A 628 13.49 -4.79 -39.27
C ALA A 628 14.88 -4.15 -39.13
N ASN A 629 15.85 -4.87 -38.55
CA ASN A 629 17.21 -4.37 -38.32
C ASN A 629 18.18 -4.67 -39.47
N GLY A 630 17.70 -5.14 -40.63
CA GLY A 630 18.55 -5.45 -41.79
C GLY A 630 19.36 -6.74 -41.66
N HIS A 631 19.08 -7.57 -40.64
CA HIS A 631 19.68 -8.88 -40.40
C HIS A 631 18.81 -10.02 -40.94
N ALA A 632 18.10 -9.80 -42.05
CA ALA A 632 17.21 -10.80 -42.65
C ALA A 632 17.95 -12.10 -43.05
N SER A 633 19.28 -12.05 -43.27
CA SER A 633 20.12 -13.21 -43.55
C SER A 633 20.39 -14.11 -42.34
N GLU A 634 20.10 -13.63 -41.13
CA GLU A 634 20.30 -14.35 -39.87
C GLU A 634 19.02 -15.06 -39.39
N ILE A 635 17.89 -14.85 -40.09
CA ILE A 635 16.65 -15.59 -39.88
C ILE A 635 16.92 -17.08 -40.22
N PRO A 636 16.67 -18.04 -39.31
CA PRO A 636 16.86 -19.46 -39.58
C PRO A 636 16.16 -19.88 -40.88
N SER A 637 16.81 -20.71 -41.69
CA SER A 637 16.24 -21.17 -42.97
C SER A 637 14.91 -21.88 -42.74
N LEU A 638 13.81 -21.25 -43.17
CA LEU A 638 12.45 -21.74 -43.00
C LEU A 638 12.26 -23.11 -43.66
N PRO A 639 11.62 -24.08 -42.99
CA PRO A 639 11.29 -25.36 -43.60
C PRO A 639 10.08 -25.18 -44.53
N SER A 640 10.35 -24.93 -45.82
CA SER A 640 9.57 -25.33 -47.01
C SER A 640 9.42 -24.23 -48.06
N SER A 641 9.37 -24.67 -49.33
CA SER A 641 9.18 -23.91 -50.56
C SER A 641 7.77 -23.32 -50.74
N LYS A 642 7.03 -23.03 -49.65
CA LYS A 642 5.63 -22.61 -49.69
C LYS A 642 5.41 -21.09 -49.66
N TRP A 643 6.37 -20.32 -49.15
CA TRP A 643 6.19 -18.89 -48.87
C TRP A 643 7.02 -18.04 -49.83
N SER A 644 6.37 -17.16 -50.58
CA SER A 644 7.00 -16.28 -51.59
C SER A 644 7.61 -15.00 -51.00
N SER A 645 7.25 -14.64 -49.77
CA SER A 645 7.76 -13.47 -49.06
C SER A 645 7.68 -13.63 -47.54
N PHE A 646 8.42 -12.81 -46.80
CA PHE A 646 8.35 -12.72 -45.34
C PHE A 646 6.94 -12.35 -44.83
N SER A 647 6.20 -11.55 -45.61
CA SER A 647 4.81 -11.17 -45.32
C SER A 647 3.85 -12.36 -45.44
N ASP A 648 4.09 -13.28 -46.38
CA ASP A 648 3.27 -14.50 -46.53
C ASP A 648 3.48 -15.46 -45.36
N TRP A 649 4.71 -15.55 -44.84
CA TRP A 649 5.02 -16.36 -43.66
C TRP A 649 4.43 -15.78 -42.37
N LEU A 650 4.49 -14.45 -42.20
CA LEU A 650 3.83 -13.74 -41.09
C LEU A 650 2.31 -13.87 -41.15
N LYS A 651 1.71 -13.80 -42.33
CA LYS A 651 0.27 -14.05 -42.50
C LYS A 651 -0.11 -15.46 -42.10
N ASP A 652 0.65 -16.47 -42.52
CA ASP A 652 0.39 -17.87 -42.14
C ASP A 652 0.63 -18.12 -40.63
N ALA A 653 1.68 -17.54 -40.05
CA ALA A 653 1.96 -17.60 -38.62
C ALA A 653 0.88 -16.89 -37.79
N CYS A 654 0.40 -15.73 -38.23
CA CYS A 654 -0.74 -15.03 -37.64
C CYS A 654 -2.05 -15.81 -37.80
N GLU A 655 -2.34 -16.37 -38.98
CA GLU A 655 -3.56 -17.17 -39.24
C GLU A 655 -3.59 -18.47 -38.42
N HIS A 656 -2.44 -19.11 -38.20
CA HIS A 656 -2.33 -20.33 -37.39
C HIS A 656 -2.29 -20.08 -35.88
N THR A 657 -1.84 -18.90 -35.43
CA THR A 657 -1.74 -18.55 -34.01
C THR A 657 -3.00 -17.83 -33.49
N LEU A 658 -3.63 -17.00 -34.33
CA LEU A 658 -4.83 -16.21 -33.99
C LEU A 658 -6.15 -16.85 -34.46
N GLY A 659 -6.13 -18.11 -34.92
CA GLY A 659 -7.27 -18.87 -35.43
C GLY A 659 -8.43 -19.16 -34.45
N ARG A 660 -8.66 -18.31 -33.44
CA ARG A 660 -9.86 -18.31 -32.58
C ARG A 660 -10.47 -16.92 -32.33
N PHE A 661 -10.17 -15.92 -33.14
CA PHE A 661 -11.00 -14.72 -33.20
C PHE A 661 -11.48 -14.51 -34.63
N GLU A 662 -12.68 -15.02 -34.91
CA GLU A 662 -13.41 -14.65 -36.11
C GLU A 662 -13.55 -13.13 -36.17
N THR A 663 -13.07 -12.58 -37.27
CA THR A 663 -13.23 -11.19 -37.70
C THR A 663 -14.67 -10.71 -37.54
N PHE A 664 -14.87 -9.65 -36.76
CA PHE A 664 -16.09 -8.84 -36.81
C PHE A 664 -16.10 -8.08 -38.15
N ASN A 665 -16.67 -8.71 -39.18
CA ASN A 665 -17.26 -7.97 -40.30
C ASN A 665 -18.77 -8.09 -40.17
N GLY A 666 -19.44 -6.93 -40.16
CA GLY A 666 -20.89 -6.83 -40.03
C GLY A 666 -21.61 -7.54 -41.17
N ASP A 667 -22.46 -8.49 -40.81
CA ASP A 667 -23.89 -8.54 -41.16
C ASP A 667 -24.44 -9.92 -40.81
N GLY A 668 -25.53 -9.96 -40.03
CA GLY A 668 -26.35 -11.17 -39.90
C GLY A 668 -26.51 -11.72 -38.49
N CYS A 669 -27.65 -11.39 -37.89
CA CYS A 669 -28.23 -12.02 -36.71
C CYS A 669 -28.26 -13.56 -36.81
N GLY A 670 -27.71 -14.28 -35.81
CA GLY A 670 -27.84 -15.74 -35.73
C GLY A 670 -27.16 -16.38 -34.51
N ARG A 671 -27.88 -16.54 -33.40
CA ARG A 671 -27.47 -17.33 -32.23
C ARG A 671 -26.99 -18.74 -32.62
N ARG A 672 -25.77 -19.11 -32.22
CA ARG A 672 -25.43 -20.49 -31.80
C ARG A 672 -24.48 -20.47 -30.61
N ARG A 673 -24.98 -20.96 -29.47
CA ARG A 673 -24.18 -21.37 -28.31
C ARG A 673 -23.40 -22.62 -28.71
N ASN A 674 -22.08 -22.59 -28.67
CA ASN A 674 -21.29 -23.80 -28.52
C ASN A 674 -20.73 -23.82 -27.10
N ALA A 675 -21.29 -24.73 -26.31
CA ALA A 675 -20.79 -25.08 -25.00
C ALA A 675 -19.36 -25.60 -25.13
N VAL A 676 -18.48 -25.13 -24.25
CA VAL A 676 -17.18 -25.77 -24.01
C VAL A 676 -17.50 -27.14 -23.41
N GLU A 677 -17.18 -28.21 -24.13
CA GLU A 677 -17.24 -29.56 -23.57
C GLU A 677 -16.21 -29.72 -22.43
N PRO A 678 -16.58 -30.33 -21.30
CA PRO A 678 -15.65 -30.60 -20.22
C PRO A 678 -14.62 -31.63 -20.69
N ARG A 679 -13.34 -31.27 -20.62
CA ARG A 679 -12.23 -32.16 -20.96
C ARG A 679 -12.13 -33.26 -19.90
N ALA A 680 -12.01 -34.50 -20.37
CA ALA A 680 -12.02 -35.73 -19.58
C ALA A 680 -11.04 -35.73 -18.39
N GLU A 681 -11.47 -36.35 -17.28
CA GLU A 681 -10.68 -36.55 -16.05
C GLU A 681 -9.34 -37.25 -16.34
N PRO A 682 -8.25 -36.91 -15.61
CA PRO A 682 -6.97 -37.60 -15.76
C PRO A 682 -7.01 -38.99 -15.12
N ASP A 683 -6.40 -39.94 -15.82
CA ASP A 683 -6.19 -41.32 -15.42
C ASP A 683 -5.44 -41.43 -14.06
N SER A 684 -5.95 -42.32 -13.21
CA SER A 684 -5.72 -42.42 -11.76
C SER A 684 -4.38 -43.01 -11.31
N THR A 685 -3.26 -42.72 -12.00
CA THR A 685 -1.93 -43.27 -11.64
C THR A 685 -0.79 -42.25 -11.68
N LEU A 686 -1.04 -41.05 -11.15
CA LEU A 686 -0.03 -40.00 -10.97
C LEU A 686 0.61 -40.04 -9.56
N PRO A 687 1.90 -39.65 -9.42
CA PRO A 687 2.51 -39.41 -8.12
C PRO A 687 1.81 -38.26 -7.41
N LYS A 688 1.73 -38.32 -6.08
CA LYS A 688 1.00 -37.36 -5.23
C LYS A 688 1.41 -35.92 -5.52
N GLU A 689 0.43 -35.06 -5.82
CA GLU A 689 0.49 -33.62 -6.13
C GLU A 689 1.09 -32.70 -5.04
N SER A 690 1.91 -33.20 -4.10
CA SER A 690 2.23 -32.51 -2.83
C SER A 690 3.62 -31.88 -2.70
N GLU A 691 4.41 -31.69 -3.77
CA GLU A 691 5.85 -31.33 -3.62
C GLU A 691 6.37 -30.17 -4.50
N LEU A 692 5.51 -29.22 -4.91
CA LEU A 692 5.98 -27.97 -5.53
C LEU A 692 5.31 -26.74 -4.88
N PRO A 693 5.96 -25.55 -4.87
CA PRO A 693 5.42 -24.28 -4.35
C PRO A 693 4.13 -23.76 -5.01
N LEU A 694 3.48 -24.55 -5.86
CA LEU A 694 2.42 -24.17 -6.80
C LEU A 694 1.14 -23.59 -6.15
N LYS A 695 0.88 -23.90 -4.87
CA LYS A 695 -0.33 -23.46 -4.15
C LYS A 695 -0.06 -22.42 -3.06
N VAL A 696 1.18 -21.94 -2.93
CA VAL A 696 1.51 -20.96 -1.90
C VAL A 696 1.09 -19.57 -2.39
N SER A 697 0.07 -18.97 -1.75
CA SER A 697 -0.51 -17.68 -2.19
C SER A 697 0.54 -16.56 -2.26
N SER A 698 1.43 -16.46 -1.27
CA SER A 698 2.51 -15.46 -1.26
C SER A 698 3.51 -15.64 -2.41
N PHE A 699 3.81 -16.88 -2.81
CA PHE A 699 4.62 -17.16 -3.99
C PHE A 699 3.89 -16.77 -5.29
N GLN A 700 2.61 -17.11 -5.40
CA GLN A 700 1.79 -16.70 -6.55
C GLN A 700 1.71 -15.17 -6.67
N TYR A 701 1.56 -14.45 -5.54
CA TYR A 701 1.61 -13.00 -5.49
C TYR A 701 2.92 -12.45 -6.06
N ASP A 702 4.08 -12.95 -5.61
CA ASP A 702 5.38 -12.48 -6.08
C ASP A 702 5.61 -12.83 -7.55
N LEU A 703 5.12 -13.99 -7.99
CA LEU A 703 5.19 -14.42 -9.38
C LEU A 703 4.39 -13.49 -10.30
N VAL A 704 3.19 -13.06 -9.88
CA VAL A 704 2.40 -12.05 -10.59
C VAL A 704 3.14 -10.71 -10.64
N ASP A 705 3.69 -10.24 -9.51
CA ASP A 705 4.32 -8.92 -9.44
C ASP A 705 5.59 -8.84 -10.29
N VAL A 706 6.45 -9.87 -10.23
CA VAL A 706 7.68 -9.93 -11.04
C VAL A 706 7.34 -10.10 -12.52
N THR A 707 6.35 -10.92 -12.88
CA THR A 707 5.90 -11.06 -14.27
C THR A 707 5.37 -9.72 -14.81
N ARG A 708 4.51 -9.04 -14.03
CA ARG A 708 4.00 -7.71 -14.38
C ARG A 708 5.15 -6.70 -14.55
N GLU A 709 6.13 -6.69 -13.64
CA GLU A 709 7.29 -5.78 -13.72
C GLU A 709 8.03 -5.94 -15.04
N VAL A 710 8.29 -7.18 -15.47
CA VAL A 710 8.95 -7.43 -16.76
C VAL A 710 8.07 -7.02 -17.93
N LEU A 711 6.82 -7.45 -17.98
CA LEU A 711 5.95 -7.18 -19.14
C LEU A 711 5.65 -5.69 -19.29
N ALA A 712 5.28 -5.01 -18.20
CA ALA A 712 4.89 -3.60 -18.23
C ALA A 712 6.08 -2.63 -18.15
N GLY A 713 7.17 -3.03 -17.48
CA GLY A 713 8.34 -2.18 -17.21
C GLY A 713 9.49 -2.36 -18.21
N VAL A 714 9.58 -3.51 -18.88
CA VAL A 714 10.66 -3.84 -19.84
C VAL A 714 10.12 -4.05 -21.25
N VAL A 715 9.15 -4.96 -21.42
CA VAL A 715 8.66 -5.34 -22.75
C VAL A 715 7.84 -4.21 -23.40
N LEU A 716 6.87 -3.65 -22.68
CA LEU A 716 5.99 -2.62 -23.21
C LEU A 716 6.74 -1.35 -23.67
N PRO A 717 7.70 -0.78 -22.92
CA PRO A 717 8.51 0.33 -23.41
C PRO A 717 9.33 0.00 -24.66
N GLY A 718 9.86 -1.22 -24.76
CA GLY A 718 10.60 -1.68 -25.93
C GLY A 718 9.72 -1.80 -27.18
N LEU A 719 8.52 -2.39 -27.05
CA LEU A 719 7.56 -2.48 -28.16
C LEU A 719 6.99 -1.11 -28.56
N HIS A 720 6.76 -0.22 -27.59
CA HIS A 720 6.35 1.16 -27.87
C HIS A 720 7.39 1.86 -28.76
N ARG A 721 8.69 1.72 -28.46
CA ARG A 721 9.76 2.27 -29.30
C ARG A 721 9.69 1.74 -30.74
N GLU A 722 9.54 0.43 -30.94
CA GLU A 722 9.40 -0.16 -32.28
C GLU A 722 8.17 0.36 -33.04
N LEU A 723 7.04 0.53 -32.35
CA LEU A 723 5.82 1.11 -32.91
C LEU A 723 6.05 2.57 -33.36
N ILE A 724 6.68 3.39 -32.52
CA ILE A 724 6.94 4.80 -32.83
C ILE A 724 7.98 4.93 -33.97
N GLU A 725 8.98 4.07 -34.02
CA GLU A 725 9.93 4.01 -35.14
C GLU A 725 9.23 3.68 -36.46
N ALA A 726 8.35 2.67 -36.48
CA ALA A 726 7.55 2.32 -37.65
C ALA A 726 6.63 3.46 -38.10
N TYR A 727 5.94 4.10 -37.15
CA TYR A 727 5.11 5.27 -37.40
C TYR A 727 5.91 6.42 -38.02
N THR A 728 7.08 6.71 -37.45
CA THR A 728 7.98 7.79 -37.91
C THR A 728 8.53 7.50 -39.31
N ALA A 729 8.81 6.24 -39.61
CA ALA A 729 9.21 5.79 -40.94
C ALA A 729 8.07 5.80 -41.97
N LYS A 730 6.82 6.04 -41.54
CA LYS A 730 5.59 5.95 -42.34
C LYS A 730 5.40 4.56 -42.95
N ASP A 731 5.83 3.53 -42.22
CA ASP A 731 5.67 2.13 -42.61
C ASP A 731 4.34 1.60 -42.09
N LEU A 732 3.33 1.51 -42.96
CA LEU A 732 1.98 1.12 -42.59
C LEU A 732 1.94 -0.30 -42.01
N ASP A 733 2.56 -1.26 -42.69
CA ASP A 733 2.53 -2.67 -42.30
C ASP A 733 3.20 -2.87 -40.94
N ARG A 734 4.36 -2.23 -40.72
CA ARG A 734 5.04 -2.28 -39.41
C ARG A 734 4.26 -1.54 -38.32
N THR A 735 3.64 -0.39 -38.63
CA THR A 735 2.85 0.38 -37.65
C THR A 735 1.65 -0.44 -37.16
N HIS A 736 0.91 -1.05 -38.09
CA HIS A 736 -0.20 -1.93 -37.75
C HIS A 736 0.27 -3.16 -36.95
N THR A 737 1.35 -3.82 -37.41
CA THR A 737 1.87 -5.03 -36.75
C THR A 737 2.33 -4.73 -35.32
N TRP A 738 3.18 -3.73 -35.12
CA TRP A 738 3.65 -3.38 -33.77
C TRP A 738 2.53 -2.86 -32.88
N GLY A 739 1.57 -2.14 -33.46
CA GLY A 739 0.36 -1.72 -32.77
C GLY A 739 -0.41 -2.91 -32.19
N GLN A 740 -0.66 -3.95 -33.00
CA GLN A 740 -1.33 -5.15 -32.53
C GLN A 740 -0.52 -5.91 -31.47
N VAL A 741 0.80 -6.02 -31.62
CA VAL A 741 1.67 -6.70 -30.63
C VAL A 741 1.65 -5.97 -29.28
N VAL A 742 1.60 -4.63 -29.27
CA VAL A 742 1.40 -3.84 -28.05
C VAL A 742 0.05 -4.14 -27.40
N LEU A 743 -1.03 -4.18 -28.19
CA LEU A 743 -2.37 -4.47 -27.67
C LEU A 743 -2.48 -5.89 -27.09
N ASP A 744 -1.87 -6.87 -27.75
CA ASP A 744 -1.80 -8.25 -27.26
C ASP A 744 -1.04 -8.35 -25.94
N LEU A 745 0.11 -7.67 -25.82
CA LEU A 745 0.87 -7.62 -24.57
C LEU A 745 0.05 -7.04 -23.42
N ILE A 746 -0.73 -5.98 -23.67
CA ILE A 746 -1.58 -5.36 -22.65
C ILE A 746 -2.64 -6.36 -22.14
N LEU A 747 -3.22 -7.17 -23.03
CA LEU A 747 -4.16 -8.22 -22.63
C LEU A 747 -3.48 -9.38 -21.88
N ASP A 748 -2.23 -9.70 -22.22
CA ASP A 748 -1.43 -10.67 -21.46
C ASP A 748 -1.08 -10.16 -20.06
N ILE A 749 -0.80 -8.86 -19.92
CA ILE A 749 -0.63 -8.21 -18.61
C ILE A 749 -1.93 -8.30 -17.81
N ASP A 750 -3.09 -7.98 -18.40
CA ASP A 750 -4.39 -8.14 -17.73
C ASP A 750 -4.63 -9.58 -17.26
N ARG A 751 -4.25 -10.56 -18.09
CA ARG A 751 -4.42 -11.99 -17.80
C ARG A 751 -3.63 -12.41 -16.57
N ILE A 752 -2.32 -12.09 -16.48
CA ILE A 752 -1.53 -12.46 -15.29
C ILE A 752 -2.03 -11.76 -14.02
N LEU A 753 -2.40 -10.48 -14.12
CA LEU A 753 -2.95 -9.72 -12.99
C LEU A 753 -4.28 -10.29 -12.49
N SER A 754 -5.07 -10.88 -13.40
CA SER A 754 -6.34 -11.54 -13.06
C SER A 754 -6.18 -12.91 -12.39
N THR A 755 -4.94 -13.36 -12.12
CA THR A 755 -4.67 -14.64 -11.45
C THR A 755 -4.44 -14.53 -9.94
N HIS A 756 -4.50 -13.33 -9.35
CA HIS A 756 -4.38 -13.16 -7.90
C HIS A 756 -5.23 -11.99 -7.41
N THR A 757 -6.04 -12.18 -6.36
CA THR A 757 -7.06 -11.21 -5.92
C THR A 757 -6.51 -9.83 -5.55
N HIS A 758 -5.26 -9.77 -5.06
CA HIS A 758 -4.57 -8.50 -4.75
C HIS A 758 -4.22 -7.65 -5.99
N PHE A 759 -4.35 -8.22 -7.19
CA PHE A 759 -4.08 -7.57 -8.47
C PHE A 759 -5.35 -7.44 -9.32
N MET A 760 -6.54 -7.44 -8.71
CA MET A 760 -7.82 -7.39 -9.43
C MET A 760 -8.65 -6.18 -9.02
N VAL A 761 -9.33 -5.54 -9.99
CA VAL A 761 -10.22 -4.40 -9.70
C VAL A 761 -11.57 -4.84 -9.10
N GLY A 762 -11.99 -6.07 -9.37
CA GLY A 762 -13.26 -6.63 -8.89
C GLY A 762 -13.40 -6.59 -7.36
N PRO A 763 -12.43 -7.12 -6.58
CA PRO A 763 -12.43 -6.99 -5.12
C PRO A 763 -12.56 -5.56 -4.61
N TRP A 764 -11.82 -4.59 -5.21
CA TRP A 764 -11.90 -3.18 -4.80
C TRP A 764 -13.29 -2.57 -5.03
N ILE A 765 -13.89 -2.81 -6.19
CA ILE A 765 -15.26 -2.35 -6.49
C ILE A 765 -16.28 -3.05 -5.59
N HIS A 766 -16.12 -4.36 -5.38
CA HIS A 766 -16.99 -5.12 -4.49
C HIS A 766 -16.96 -4.53 -3.07
N ASP A 767 -15.78 -4.31 -2.51
CA ASP A 767 -15.58 -3.78 -1.16
C ASP A 767 -16.22 -2.39 -1.02
N ALA A 768 -16.04 -1.51 -2.01
CA ALA A 768 -16.70 -0.21 -2.04
C ALA A 768 -18.23 -0.32 -2.00
N ARG A 769 -18.82 -1.24 -2.77
CA ARG A 769 -20.28 -1.42 -2.78
C ARG A 769 -20.81 -2.06 -1.50
N VAL A 770 -20.07 -3.01 -0.91
CA VAL A 770 -20.49 -3.63 0.34
C VAL A 770 -20.20 -2.76 1.57
N SER A 771 -19.29 -1.79 1.49
CA SER A 771 -19.03 -0.86 2.59
C SER A 771 -20.20 0.09 2.85
N ALA A 772 -21.18 0.18 1.94
CA ALA A 772 -22.46 0.86 2.18
C ALA A 772 -23.29 0.25 3.33
N ARG A 773 -22.89 -0.93 3.85
CA ARG A 773 -23.61 -1.63 4.94
C ARG A 773 -23.78 -0.74 6.17
N ILE A 774 -24.97 -0.87 6.77
CA ILE A 774 -25.35 -0.25 8.03
C ILE A 774 -25.13 -1.28 9.14
N ALA A 775 -24.34 -0.94 10.16
CA ALA A 775 -24.26 -1.71 11.40
C ALA A 775 -25.37 -1.22 12.36
N THR A 776 -26.17 -2.13 12.92
CA THR A 776 -26.70 -1.94 14.28
C THR A 776 -25.88 -2.76 15.23
N ASP A 777 -25.53 -2.17 16.36
CA ASP A 777 -24.82 -2.84 17.43
C ASP A 777 -25.54 -4.10 17.93
N ASN A 778 -24.74 -5.15 18.08
CA ASN A 778 -24.67 -6.17 19.15
C ASN A 778 -25.93 -6.85 19.72
N SER A 779 -27.13 -6.65 19.18
CA SER A 779 -28.28 -7.51 19.48
C SER A 779 -29.16 -7.71 18.26
N SER A 780 -29.20 -8.95 17.74
CA SER A 780 -30.15 -9.48 16.75
C SER A 780 -30.42 -8.60 15.51
N ALA A 781 -29.83 -9.01 14.39
CA ALA A 781 -29.92 -8.41 13.06
C ALA A 781 -31.31 -8.44 12.40
N SER A 782 -32.35 -7.83 12.97
CA SER A 782 -33.71 -7.89 12.38
C SER A 782 -34.45 -6.57 12.14
N SER A 783 -33.82 -5.39 12.27
CA SER A 783 -34.51 -4.15 11.87
C SER A 783 -33.55 -2.96 11.71
N LEU A 784 -33.14 -2.66 10.48
CA LEU A 784 -32.72 -1.32 10.08
C LEU A 784 -33.01 -1.09 8.60
N THR A 785 -33.75 -0.04 8.30
CA THR A 785 -34.13 0.36 6.95
C THR A 785 -33.47 1.70 6.64
N ALA A 786 -32.68 1.76 5.56
CA ALA A 786 -32.62 3.00 4.78
C ALA A 786 -34.06 3.45 4.50
N SER A 787 -34.31 4.73 4.26
CA SER A 787 -35.66 5.22 3.90
C SER A 787 -36.30 4.42 2.75
N SER A 788 -35.48 3.73 1.92
CA SER A 788 -35.87 2.65 1.00
C SER A 788 -34.64 1.84 0.53
N PRO A 789 -34.76 0.56 0.13
CA PRO A 789 -33.71 -0.17 -0.62
C PRO A 789 -33.15 0.58 -1.85
N THR A 790 -33.99 1.40 -2.49
CA THR A 790 -33.63 2.29 -3.61
C THR A 790 -32.50 3.25 -3.22
N SER A 791 -32.62 3.88 -2.06
CA SER A 791 -31.68 4.84 -1.50
C SER A 791 -30.30 4.23 -1.19
N MET A 792 -30.28 3.00 -0.64
CA MET A 792 -29.06 2.28 -0.33
C MET A 792 -28.24 1.98 -1.59
N ASN A 793 -28.90 1.57 -2.67
CA ASN A 793 -28.20 1.24 -3.91
C ASN A 793 -27.63 2.48 -4.61
N HIS A 794 -28.30 3.63 -4.55
CA HIS A 794 -27.71 4.88 -5.04
C HIS A 794 -26.39 5.22 -4.33
N TYR A 795 -26.30 4.98 -3.03
CA TYR A 795 -25.06 5.21 -2.29
C TYR A 795 -23.97 4.18 -2.65
N ARG A 796 -24.33 2.92 -2.91
CA ARG A 796 -23.39 1.92 -3.46
C ARG A 796 -22.77 2.38 -4.77
N ASP A 797 -23.60 2.93 -5.65
CA ASP A 797 -23.15 3.45 -6.94
C ASP A 797 -22.21 4.65 -6.77
N TYR A 798 -22.46 5.51 -5.78
CA TYR A 798 -21.54 6.58 -5.41
C TYR A 798 -20.21 6.07 -4.84
N LEU A 799 -20.22 5.05 -3.98
CA LEU A 799 -19.00 4.44 -3.45
C LEU A 799 -18.19 3.76 -4.56
N GLU A 800 -18.85 3.06 -5.48
CA GLU A 800 -18.20 2.49 -6.67
C GLU A 800 -17.60 3.58 -7.54
N TYR A 801 -18.32 4.67 -7.80
CA TYR A 801 -17.78 5.82 -8.52
C TYR A 801 -16.54 6.37 -7.80
N SER A 802 -16.59 6.55 -6.48
CA SER A 802 -15.43 7.00 -5.68
C SER A 802 -14.24 6.04 -5.82
N ALA A 803 -14.50 4.73 -5.83
CA ALA A 803 -13.48 3.68 -5.95
C ALA A 803 -12.82 3.68 -7.34
N ARG A 804 -13.62 3.77 -8.41
CA ARG A 804 -13.16 3.86 -9.80
C ARG A 804 -12.38 5.15 -10.04
N ASN A 805 -12.92 6.27 -9.57
CA ASN A 805 -12.34 7.58 -9.78
C ASN A 805 -10.95 7.70 -9.13
N GLN A 806 -10.80 7.27 -7.88
CA GLN A 806 -9.52 7.37 -7.17
C GLN A 806 -8.36 6.69 -7.90
N ILE A 807 -8.62 5.53 -8.52
CA ILE A 807 -7.59 4.77 -9.25
C ILE A 807 -7.41 5.20 -10.71
N THR A 808 -8.11 6.26 -11.15
CA THR A 808 -8.08 6.78 -12.52
C THR A 808 -8.04 8.31 -12.53
N TRP A 809 -9.17 9.00 -12.63
CA TRP A 809 -9.28 10.44 -12.79
C TRP A 809 -8.95 11.28 -11.57
N TRP A 810 -8.95 10.67 -10.38
CA TRP A 810 -8.71 11.30 -9.08
C TRP A 810 -9.75 12.37 -8.66
N GLY A 811 -10.64 12.81 -9.55
CA GLY A 811 -11.80 13.60 -9.17
C GLY A 811 -12.82 13.73 -10.31
N PRO A 812 -13.83 14.62 -10.18
CA PRO A 812 -14.97 14.67 -11.08
C PRO A 812 -14.69 15.15 -12.52
N HIS A 813 -13.51 15.68 -12.81
CA HIS A 813 -13.22 16.25 -14.12
C HIS A 813 -11.89 15.78 -14.70
N GLY A 814 -11.34 14.66 -14.18
CA GLY A 814 -9.97 14.25 -14.50
C GLY A 814 -8.98 15.31 -14.03
N GLN A 815 -8.71 15.36 -12.72
CA GLN A 815 -8.11 16.49 -12.00
C GLN A 815 -6.64 16.77 -12.41
N GLY A 816 -6.47 17.34 -13.60
CA GLY A 816 -5.19 17.81 -14.14
C GLY A 816 -4.07 16.78 -13.99
N THR A 817 -2.99 17.20 -13.32
CA THR A 817 -1.79 16.41 -13.07
C THR A 817 -2.00 15.21 -12.12
N LEU A 818 -3.15 15.11 -11.44
CA LEU A 818 -3.47 13.98 -10.56
C LEU A 818 -4.21 12.86 -11.28
N ALA A 819 -4.64 13.07 -12.53
CA ALA A 819 -5.11 11.98 -13.36
C ALA A 819 -4.03 10.88 -13.43
N ASN A 820 -4.42 9.65 -13.13
CA ASN A 820 -3.59 8.46 -12.99
C ASN A 820 -2.60 8.47 -11.79
N TYR A 821 -2.70 9.41 -10.84
CA TYR A 821 -1.86 9.39 -9.63
C TYR A 821 -2.05 8.07 -8.86
N GLY A 822 -3.31 7.72 -8.58
CA GLY A 822 -3.72 6.50 -7.90
C GLY A 822 -3.81 5.26 -8.78
N SER A 823 -3.23 5.27 -10.00
CA SER A 823 -3.31 4.14 -10.95
C SER A 823 -2.85 2.81 -10.36
N LYS A 824 -3.39 1.70 -10.90
CA LYS A 824 -3.12 0.32 -10.44
C LYS A 824 -2.89 -0.58 -11.65
N GLY A 825 -1.92 -1.48 -11.58
CA GLY A 825 -1.80 -2.59 -12.53
C GLY A 825 -2.78 -3.69 -12.14
N TRP A 826 -4.09 -3.47 -12.27
CA TRP A 826 -5.09 -4.46 -11.87
C TRP A 826 -5.80 -5.11 -13.05
N GLY A 827 -5.95 -6.43 -13.02
CA GLY A 827 -6.78 -7.20 -13.93
C GLY A 827 -8.23 -6.68 -13.90
N GLY A 828 -8.85 -6.59 -15.07
CA GLY A 828 -10.11 -5.90 -15.30
C GLY A 828 -9.95 -4.39 -15.51
N LEU A 829 -9.12 -3.69 -14.72
CA LEU A 829 -8.82 -2.27 -14.97
C LEU A 829 -7.94 -2.13 -16.22
N VAL A 830 -6.93 -2.98 -16.36
CA VAL A 830 -6.06 -3.00 -17.54
C VAL A 830 -6.87 -3.22 -18.80
N LYS A 831 -7.70 -4.26 -18.84
CA LYS A 831 -8.55 -4.58 -19.99
C LYS A 831 -9.65 -3.57 -20.29
N GLU A 832 -10.30 -3.00 -19.27
CA GLU A 832 -11.50 -2.19 -19.48
C GLU A 832 -11.23 -0.68 -19.49
N PHE A 833 -10.05 -0.23 -19.04
CA PHE A 833 -9.68 1.19 -18.99
C PHE A 833 -8.38 1.51 -19.73
N TYR A 834 -7.29 0.78 -19.50
CA TYR A 834 -6.02 1.09 -20.18
C TYR A 834 -5.99 0.58 -21.63
N PHE A 835 -6.45 -0.64 -21.89
CA PHE A 835 -6.46 -1.20 -23.24
C PHE A 835 -7.23 -0.34 -24.26
N PRO A 836 -8.44 0.19 -23.97
CA PRO A 836 -9.13 1.10 -24.88
C PRO A 836 -8.31 2.35 -25.23
N ARG A 837 -7.62 2.96 -24.26
CA ARG A 837 -6.73 4.12 -24.50
C ARG A 837 -5.63 3.78 -25.50
N TRP A 838 -4.98 2.64 -25.30
CA TRP A 838 -3.91 2.16 -26.17
C TRP A 838 -4.41 1.78 -27.57
N ARG A 839 -5.58 1.14 -27.67
CA ARG A 839 -6.21 0.81 -28.95
C ARG A 839 -6.51 2.08 -29.76
N ILE A 840 -7.16 3.06 -29.14
CA ILE A 840 -7.47 4.35 -29.79
C ILE A 840 -6.19 5.03 -30.27
N PHE A 841 -5.14 5.05 -29.46
CA PHE A 841 -3.84 5.60 -29.88
C PHE A 841 -3.25 4.87 -31.10
N VAL A 842 -3.23 3.53 -31.07
CA VAL A 842 -2.74 2.70 -32.18
C VAL A 842 -3.56 2.94 -33.46
N ASP A 843 -4.89 2.93 -33.36
CA ASP A 843 -5.79 3.15 -34.49
C ASP A 843 -5.54 4.51 -35.16
N HIS A 844 -5.31 5.56 -34.35
CA HIS A 844 -4.98 6.89 -34.85
C HIS A 844 -3.57 6.99 -35.44
N LEU A 845 -2.58 6.22 -34.94
CA LEU A 845 -1.28 6.12 -35.59
C LEU A 845 -1.38 5.46 -36.97
N VAL A 846 -2.10 4.34 -37.06
CA VAL A 846 -2.33 3.62 -38.32
C VAL A 846 -3.06 4.53 -39.32
N ALA A 847 -4.17 5.14 -38.92
CA ALA A 847 -4.93 6.05 -39.78
C ALA A 847 -4.09 7.25 -40.26
N ALA A 848 -3.22 7.80 -39.40
CA ALA A 848 -2.30 8.87 -39.77
C ALA A 848 -1.31 8.43 -40.86
N VAL A 849 -0.73 7.23 -40.76
CA VAL A 849 0.16 6.67 -41.79
C VAL A 849 -0.60 6.40 -43.10
N GLU A 850 -1.78 5.77 -43.03
CA GLU A 850 -2.62 5.46 -44.20
C GLU A 850 -3.00 6.71 -44.99
N THR A 851 -3.35 7.78 -44.29
CA THR A 851 -3.79 9.04 -44.91
C THR A 851 -2.65 10.00 -45.22
N GLY A 852 -1.41 9.66 -44.83
CA GLY A 852 -0.25 10.53 -44.99
C GLY A 852 -0.30 11.81 -44.16
N THR A 853 -1.03 11.80 -43.03
CA THR A 853 -1.19 12.93 -42.11
C THR A 853 -0.37 12.75 -40.83
N ALA A 854 -0.27 13.80 -40.01
CA ALA A 854 0.32 13.70 -38.68
C ALA A 854 -0.72 13.23 -37.64
N LEU A 855 -0.27 12.59 -36.57
CA LEU A 855 -1.14 12.17 -35.46
C LEU A 855 -1.88 13.39 -34.89
N ASN A 856 -3.21 13.33 -34.89
CA ASN A 856 -4.03 14.36 -34.30
C ASN A 856 -4.23 14.10 -32.80
N GLN A 857 -3.34 14.68 -31.98
CA GLN A 857 -3.34 14.45 -30.53
C GLN A 857 -4.66 14.81 -29.86
N THR A 858 -5.26 15.94 -30.24
CA THR A 858 -6.53 16.39 -29.69
C THR A 858 -7.66 15.41 -30.00
N ALA A 859 -7.66 14.81 -31.19
CA ALA A 859 -8.73 13.90 -31.60
C ALA A 859 -8.68 12.58 -30.82
N TYR A 860 -7.53 11.90 -30.76
CA TYR A 860 -7.45 10.61 -30.06
C TYR A 860 -7.64 10.76 -28.54
N LEU A 861 -7.17 11.85 -27.93
CA LEU A 861 -7.40 12.12 -26.51
C LEU A 861 -8.88 12.42 -26.23
N ALA A 862 -9.57 13.14 -27.12
CA ALA A 862 -11.00 13.38 -26.98
C ALA A 862 -11.82 12.09 -27.11
N GLU A 863 -11.41 11.19 -28.01
CA GLU A 863 -12.03 9.87 -28.15
C GLU A 863 -11.75 8.98 -26.92
N SER A 864 -10.50 8.95 -26.44
CA SER A 864 -10.11 8.27 -25.20
C SER A 864 -10.95 8.72 -24.01
N LEU A 865 -11.18 10.03 -23.89
CA LEU A 865 -11.96 10.59 -22.79
C LEU A 865 -13.42 10.06 -22.77
N ILE A 866 -14.01 9.72 -23.92
CA ILE A 866 -15.36 9.13 -24.00
C ILE A 866 -15.37 7.76 -23.33
N ASP A 867 -14.43 6.88 -23.68
CA ASP A 867 -14.30 5.54 -23.11
C ASP A 867 -13.96 5.61 -21.61
N GLU A 868 -13.07 6.52 -21.22
CA GLU A 868 -12.73 6.75 -19.81
C GLU A 868 -13.94 7.22 -18.99
N THR A 869 -14.70 8.18 -19.52
CA THR A 869 -15.93 8.68 -18.88
C THR A 869 -16.94 7.55 -18.69
N SER A 870 -17.06 6.69 -19.71
CA SER A 870 -17.96 5.54 -19.67
C SER A 870 -17.55 4.56 -18.57
N TRP A 871 -16.25 4.27 -18.42
CA TRP A 871 -15.75 3.35 -17.39
C TRP A 871 -15.86 3.92 -15.98
N VAL A 872 -15.50 5.19 -15.77
CA VAL A 872 -15.54 5.84 -14.44
C VAL A 872 -16.99 5.99 -13.95
N SER A 873 -17.92 6.24 -14.87
CA SER A 873 -19.36 6.39 -14.55
C SER A 873 -20.12 5.06 -14.58
N GLU A 874 -19.44 3.93 -14.84
CA GLU A 874 -20.05 2.60 -14.84
C GLU A 874 -20.54 2.23 -13.43
N THR A 875 -21.71 1.61 -13.37
CA THR A 875 -22.27 1.04 -12.14
C THR A 875 -22.42 -0.46 -12.31
N THR A 876 -21.99 -1.21 -11.32
CA THR A 876 -22.08 -2.67 -11.31
C THR A 876 -23.11 -3.13 -10.28
N CYS A 877 -23.35 -4.45 -10.26
CA CYS A 877 -24.19 -5.08 -9.25
C CYS A 877 -23.39 -5.91 -8.25
N LEU A 878 -22.07 -5.75 -8.20
CA LEU A 878 -21.22 -6.45 -7.24
C LEU A 878 -21.70 -6.07 -5.83
N GLY A 879 -22.15 -7.04 -5.03
CA GLY A 879 -22.71 -6.76 -3.71
C GLY A 879 -24.10 -6.09 -3.66
N GLY A 880 -24.82 -5.97 -4.79
CA GLY A 880 -26.24 -5.52 -4.86
C GLY A 880 -26.55 -4.51 -5.99
N CYS A 881 -27.78 -4.51 -6.54
CA CYS A 881 -28.20 -3.66 -7.68
C CYS A 881 -29.19 -2.54 -7.32
N PHE A 882 -29.06 -1.38 -7.98
CA PHE A 882 -30.15 -0.42 -8.17
C PHE A 882 -31.03 -0.83 -9.38
N VAL A 883 -32.35 -0.71 -9.27
CA VAL A 883 -33.26 -0.77 -10.42
C VAL A 883 -34.21 0.42 -10.33
N ASP A 884 -34.14 1.31 -11.31
CA ASP A 884 -35.03 2.46 -11.41
C ASP A 884 -36.44 2.01 -11.83
N SER A 885 -37.41 2.10 -10.93
CA SER A 885 -38.81 1.78 -11.23
C SER A 885 -39.50 2.83 -12.12
N SER A 886 -38.89 3.99 -12.36
CA SER A 886 -39.46 5.08 -13.18
C SER A 886 -39.12 4.99 -14.68
N VAL A 887 -38.17 4.12 -15.06
CA VAL A 887 -37.78 3.86 -16.48
C VAL A 887 -38.38 2.55 -17.01
N ALA A 888 -39.23 1.88 -16.24
CA ALA A 888 -39.90 0.64 -16.63
C ALA A 888 -41.08 0.85 -17.61
N THR A 889 -40.88 1.63 -18.66
CA THR A 889 -41.68 1.51 -19.90
C THR A 889 -40.75 1.66 -21.09
N THR A 890 -40.61 0.57 -21.85
CA THR A 890 -39.88 0.43 -23.14
C THR A 890 -38.36 0.21 -23.09
N SER A 891 -37.90 -0.87 -22.46
CA SER A 891 -36.64 -1.52 -22.84
C SER A 891 -36.64 -2.99 -22.42
N THR A 892 -36.26 -3.90 -23.32
CA THR A 892 -36.33 -5.37 -23.19
C THR A 892 -35.09 -5.99 -22.52
N ARG A 893 -34.27 -5.23 -21.79
CA ARG A 893 -33.13 -5.79 -21.04
C ARG A 893 -33.50 -6.08 -19.59
N ASP A 894 -33.55 -7.37 -19.28
CA ASP A 894 -33.74 -7.93 -17.94
C ASP A 894 -32.63 -7.44 -16.98
N PRO A 895 -32.94 -6.66 -15.93
CA PRO A 895 -31.97 -6.15 -14.97
C PRO A 895 -31.17 -7.26 -14.26
N ALA A 896 -31.75 -8.45 -14.09
CA ALA A 896 -31.06 -9.60 -13.50
C ALA A 896 -29.96 -10.14 -14.45
N ALA A 897 -30.17 -10.06 -15.76
CA ALA A 897 -29.15 -10.45 -16.74
C ALA A 897 -27.98 -9.45 -16.79
N ALA A 898 -28.24 -8.16 -16.62
CA ALA A 898 -27.20 -7.13 -16.51
C ALA A 898 -26.36 -7.30 -15.23
N ALA A 899 -27.00 -7.64 -14.10
CA ALA A 899 -26.33 -7.93 -12.84
C ALA A 899 -25.39 -9.15 -12.92
N VAL A 900 -25.86 -10.24 -13.52
CA VAL A 900 -25.05 -11.44 -13.77
C VAL A 900 -23.94 -11.18 -14.77
N ALA A 901 -24.16 -10.33 -15.79
CA ALA A 901 -23.13 -9.93 -16.74
C ALA A 901 -22.03 -9.05 -16.11
N ALA A 902 -22.40 -8.09 -15.24
CA ALA A 902 -21.45 -7.23 -14.53
C ALA A 902 -20.57 -8.03 -13.54
N THR A 903 -21.15 -9.02 -12.85
CA THR A 903 -20.40 -9.93 -11.97
C THR A 903 -19.41 -10.80 -12.75
N LYS A 904 -19.72 -11.13 -14.01
CA LYS A 904 -18.79 -11.83 -14.92
C LYS A 904 -17.73 -10.92 -15.54
N LYS A 905 -18.02 -9.62 -15.68
CA LYS A 905 -17.08 -8.62 -16.23
C LYS A 905 -15.94 -8.35 -15.26
N TYR A 906 -16.24 -8.23 -13.96
CA TYR A 906 -15.27 -7.96 -12.91
C TYR A 906 -15.31 -9.08 -11.87
N PRO A 907 -14.57 -10.20 -12.10
CA PRO A 907 -14.55 -11.30 -11.15
C PRO A 907 -13.94 -10.84 -9.81
N VAL A 908 -14.46 -11.39 -8.71
CA VAL A 908 -13.94 -11.17 -7.34
C VAL A 908 -13.04 -12.31 -6.86
N GLU A 909 -12.98 -13.38 -7.64
CA GLU A 909 -12.16 -14.57 -7.41
C GLU A 909 -11.32 -14.87 -8.66
N VAL A 910 -10.21 -15.56 -8.45
CA VAL A 910 -9.27 -15.96 -9.50
C VAL A 910 -9.95 -16.91 -10.49
N VAL A 911 -9.71 -16.69 -11.79
CA VAL A 911 -10.34 -17.46 -12.88
C VAL A 911 -9.38 -18.41 -13.60
N GLU A 912 -8.07 -18.21 -13.47
CA GLU A 912 -7.01 -19.02 -14.08
C GLU A 912 -5.87 -19.26 -13.09
N ASP A 913 -5.14 -20.37 -13.26
CA ASP A 913 -3.99 -20.72 -12.41
C ASP A 913 -2.79 -19.80 -12.70
N THR A 914 -2.28 -19.12 -11.67
CA THR A 914 -1.16 -18.17 -11.76
C THR A 914 0.08 -18.78 -12.40
N VAL A 915 0.45 -20.01 -12.03
CA VAL A 915 1.70 -20.61 -12.47
C VAL A 915 1.62 -20.98 -13.94
N LEU A 916 0.50 -21.56 -14.37
CA LEU A 916 0.30 -21.92 -15.78
C LEU A 916 0.32 -20.67 -16.67
N VAL A 917 -0.28 -19.57 -16.23
CA VAL A 917 -0.25 -18.30 -16.97
C VAL A 917 1.17 -17.74 -16.99
N ALA A 918 1.89 -17.73 -15.87
CA ALA A 918 3.27 -17.23 -15.83
C ALA A 918 4.23 -18.04 -16.74
N GLN A 919 4.07 -19.38 -16.79
CA GLN A 919 4.83 -20.25 -17.70
C GLN A 919 4.56 -19.91 -19.17
N ASP A 920 3.28 -19.79 -19.55
CA ASP A 920 2.87 -19.40 -20.90
C ASP A 920 3.43 -18.03 -21.32
N LEU A 921 3.42 -17.06 -20.40
CA LEU A 921 3.93 -15.72 -20.66
C LEU A 921 5.47 -15.66 -20.74
N VAL A 922 6.19 -16.46 -19.96
CA VAL A 922 7.65 -16.60 -20.13
C VAL A 922 7.99 -17.23 -21.47
N ASP A 923 7.22 -18.22 -21.93
CA ASP A 923 7.43 -18.85 -23.24
C ASP A 923 7.13 -17.89 -24.39
N ARG A 924 6.13 -17.02 -24.22
CA ARG A 924 5.78 -16.01 -25.22
C ARG A 924 6.75 -14.83 -25.24
N TRP A 925 7.12 -14.29 -24.08
CA TRP A 925 7.80 -12.99 -23.97
C TRP A 925 9.24 -13.07 -23.44
N GLY A 926 9.69 -14.19 -22.88
CA GLY A 926 10.97 -14.29 -22.17
C GLY A 926 12.20 -13.91 -23.00
N ILE A 927 12.30 -14.41 -24.24
CA ILE A 927 13.42 -14.05 -25.13
C ILE A 927 13.28 -12.62 -25.67
N ILE A 928 12.05 -12.19 -25.98
CA ILE A 928 11.78 -10.82 -26.45
C ILE A 928 12.18 -9.83 -25.35
N ALA A 929 11.83 -10.11 -24.10
CA ALA A 929 12.19 -9.29 -22.94
C ALA A 929 13.70 -9.14 -22.79
N LEU A 930 14.48 -10.23 -22.90
CA LEU A 930 15.94 -10.17 -22.83
C LEU A 930 16.54 -9.29 -23.93
N ARG A 931 16.03 -9.40 -25.15
CA ARG A 931 16.50 -8.59 -26.27
C ARG A 931 16.20 -7.11 -26.04
N LEU A 932 14.96 -6.78 -25.73
CA LEU A 932 14.53 -5.39 -25.50
C LEU A 932 15.24 -4.77 -24.29
N ALA A 933 15.53 -5.57 -23.27
CA ALA A 933 16.30 -5.16 -22.10
C ALA A 933 17.78 -4.87 -22.43
N GLY A 934 18.39 -5.62 -23.36
CA GLY A 934 19.76 -5.39 -23.81
C GLY A 934 19.93 -4.10 -24.63
N ASP A 935 18.88 -3.68 -25.32
CA ASP A 935 18.85 -2.43 -26.10
C ASP A 935 18.51 -1.20 -25.24
N ALA A 936 18.08 -1.41 -24.00
CA ALA A 936 17.83 -0.33 -23.05
C ALA A 936 19.17 0.29 -22.61
N GLN A 937 19.45 1.52 -23.06
CA GLN A 937 20.62 2.27 -22.59
C GLN A 937 20.47 2.51 -21.08
N PRO A 938 21.44 2.12 -20.23
CA PRO A 938 21.42 2.53 -18.84
C PRO A 938 21.47 4.05 -18.78
N VAL A 939 20.58 4.65 -17.99
CA VAL A 939 20.63 6.09 -17.75
C VAL A 939 21.92 6.39 -16.99
N ASN A 940 22.85 7.08 -17.67
CA ASN A 940 24.05 7.62 -17.03
C ASN A 940 23.63 8.51 -15.87
N ASN A 941 24.16 8.20 -14.67
CA ASN A 941 23.96 8.90 -13.40
C ASN A 941 24.53 10.34 -13.43
N GLY A 942 23.96 11.20 -14.26
CA GLY A 942 24.41 12.57 -14.46
C GLY A 942 23.28 13.58 -14.37
N MET A 943 22.75 13.78 -13.17
CA MET A 943 22.53 15.10 -12.52
C MET A 943 21.93 14.93 -11.13
#